data_AF-A0A174P8J0-F1
#
_entry.id   AF-A0A174P8J0-F1
#
_cell.length_a   1.000
_cell.length_b   1.000
_cell.length_c   1.000
_cell.angle_alpha   90.00
_cell.angle_beta   90.00
_cell.angle_gamma   90.00
#
_symmetry.space_group_name_H-M   'P 1'
#
loop_
_entity.id
_entity.type
_entity.pdbx_description
1 polymer ?
#
loop_
_entity_poly.entity_id
_entity_poly.type
_entity_poly.pdbx_seq_one_letter_code
_entity_poly.pdbx_strand_id
1 'polypeptide(L)'
;MKKNCISTLIKGGWICGCIICMASCGPVHRFTRIKNVPREYMRNYSIEGVKAPRSQTLPKHTPWIVFANEAGTTYLSPSGKNEMQSVKYMDAFLVIKRKGDWLRLIRYDPTILKNGKLKEWKQAKYCGWINQNDLLLTRSGFTDIVTGFKNKQVVMLNDSVALATPKTYFANDSVKLFKNTDLTQEAGKIPFYSVVYPYQISEDKGCTLVADKPQLDADSIGHAVIGWIDERLLTAPEQQLHIDLTSLPDSTLVFKDRERKDTLPLSSNDLKWKLQFSASQPAIRYSPVLSYRNNDTSFCFKTRLPMPVIDKRESYVLNVNGNPIYYGTFKNKIEKDLQKINLMFVLEGKENTIQRFPAVVNAIQGLQSQLVNDDSFSFRFGAVLTFNEPDNRKDPICKLTPDYMELLDFLSAKARNAEQLKPTYGRFGSWSGLRIGVEQFNKCPDETNILVVIGDKGFNSEWADSTLVNKLVKNNCRMIGFQLYGGEPDNFNNFVLQIGNMIDCSAPRISRKKRELIVYPEQIRNENEYAEVNHNTYCLDFPNRSMTQGWLVFPQKNESLELEGLTTAVDSMLIQVKFDNTLLSNSLARAFDEVGTHRYRTDSTMTAYYHIRQSGVQPMLSVLPDTEPAWSLPAQPIVLPDSLSSTLDYYLLVNEEEFKRLRKYVEAPSKLIVDYKYEAVKKKKQAKVDICDCPDDYLQTDAEESTVRVKTDSLNAPEYASTRRVRRKLVRHFLSERNRDRYCKVGRKTFLRMPLSEALQRFTSCPTDYPFFEVYRVKDLRKKKMITDAELDMLIEYFKEKKKLLDEAAGKSFQSNGQTYYWISRDLLP
;
A
#
# COMPACT_ATOMS: atom_id res chain seq x y z
N MET A 1 81.64 24.65 4.18
CA MET A 1 82.36 25.93 4.36
C MET A 1 81.38 27.08 4.28
N LYS A 2 81.56 28.08 5.16
CA LYS A 2 80.84 29.37 5.33
C LYS A 2 79.37 29.27 5.81
N LYS A 3 79.03 29.41 7.11
CA LYS A 3 79.26 30.40 8.20
C LYS A 3 78.13 31.44 8.33
N ASN A 4 77.75 31.61 9.60
CA ASN A 4 77.15 32.78 10.27
C ASN A 4 75.63 32.76 10.46
N CYS A 5 75.05 33.13 11.60
CA CYS A 5 75.53 33.37 12.97
C CYS A 5 74.29 33.69 13.84
N ILE A 6 74.28 33.21 15.09
CA ILE A 6 74.07 33.98 16.34
C ILE A 6 72.76 34.80 16.43
N SER A 7 71.76 34.32 17.19
CA SER A 7 71.53 34.58 18.63
C SER A 7 70.83 35.91 18.93
N THR A 8 69.75 35.85 19.72
CA THR A 8 69.62 36.56 21.02
C THR A 8 68.21 36.36 21.57
N LEU A 9 68.10 35.83 22.79
CA LEU A 9 67.04 36.25 23.71
C LEU A 9 67.49 35.95 25.14
N ILE A 10 67.81 37.05 25.82
CA ILE A 10 68.24 37.15 27.21
C ILE A 10 67.00 37.16 28.12
N LYS A 11 67.14 36.41 29.20
CA LYS A 11 66.57 36.51 30.56
C LYS A 11 65.51 37.60 30.82
N GLY A 12 64.44 37.16 31.50
CA GLY A 12 63.58 37.98 32.36
C GLY A 12 62.48 37.09 32.95
N GLY A 13 62.58 36.75 34.24
CA GLY A 13 61.83 35.67 34.86
C GLY A 13 60.33 35.91 35.04
N TRP A 14 59.60 34.82 35.28
CA TRP A 14 58.32 34.87 35.97
C TRP A 14 58.11 33.63 36.82
N ILE A 15 58.10 33.86 38.12
CA ILE A 15 57.45 33.04 39.13
C ILE A 15 55.97 32.99 38.75
N CYS A 16 55.45 31.82 38.36
CA CYS A 16 54.04 31.55 38.57
C CYS A 16 53.72 30.05 38.48
N GLY A 17 53.30 29.51 39.62
CA GLY A 17 52.14 28.63 39.60
C GLY A 17 52.42 27.14 39.56
N CYS A 18 52.85 26.61 40.71
CA CYS A 18 52.28 25.36 41.22
C CYS A 18 50.74 25.49 41.35
N ILE A 19 50.01 25.49 40.24
CA ILE A 19 48.57 25.23 40.27
C ILE A 19 48.42 23.72 40.34
N ILE A 20 48.46 23.25 41.58
CA ILE A 20 47.59 22.25 42.16
C ILE A 20 46.67 21.64 41.08
N CYS A 21 47.08 20.49 40.55
CA CYS A 21 46.15 19.53 40.00
C CYS A 21 45.25 19.07 41.15
N MET A 22 44.27 19.89 41.53
CA MET A 22 43.12 19.43 42.28
C MET A 22 42.41 18.47 41.34
N ALA A 23 42.83 17.21 41.41
CA ALA A 23 42.10 16.08 40.89
C ALA A 23 40.71 16.20 41.49
N SER A 24 39.78 16.69 40.68
CA SER A 24 38.36 16.75 40.99
C SER A 24 37.95 15.37 41.51
N CYS A 25 37.73 15.27 42.83
CA CYS A 25 37.51 14.00 43.55
C CYS A 25 36.14 13.36 43.27
N GLY A 26 35.35 13.92 42.35
CA GLY A 26 34.08 13.36 41.92
C GLY A 26 34.25 12.33 40.77
N PRO A 27 33.44 11.27 40.73
CA PRO A 27 33.47 10.27 39.66
C PRO A 27 33.16 10.85 38.27
N VAL A 28 32.41 11.96 38.22
CA VAL A 28 32.16 12.80 37.05
C VAL A 28 32.63 14.23 37.36
N HIS A 29 33.37 14.84 36.44
CA HIS A 29 34.00 16.14 36.65
C HIS A 29 34.08 16.97 35.36
N ARG A 30 34.52 18.22 35.45
CA ARG A 30 34.63 19.16 34.31
C ARG A 30 35.40 18.61 33.09
N PHE A 31 36.40 17.76 33.31
CA PHE A 31 37.19 17.14 32.24
C PHE A 31 36.63 15.79 31.72
N THR A 32 35.49 15.33 32.24
CA THR A 32 34.89 14.05 31.82
C THR A 32 34.36 14.22 30.42
N ARG A 33 34.74 13.32 29.52
CA ARG A 33 34.31 13.32 28.12
C ARG A 33 33.57 12.03 27.82
N ILE A 34 32.44 12.17 27.13
CA ILE A 34 31.73 11.03 26.55
C ILE A 34 32.59 10.43 25.45
N LYS A 35 32.66 9.10 25.42
CA LYS A 35 33.34 8.36 24.36
C LYS A 35 32.48 8.38 23.10
N ASN A 36 33.15 8.46 21.95
CA ASN A 36 32.46 8.29 20.68
C ASN A 36 32.17 6.80 20.45
N VAL A 37 31.10 6.51 19.70
CA VAL A 37 30.76 5.14 19.31
C VAL A 37 31.96 4.49 18.58
N PRO A 38 32.44 3.31 19.03
CA PRO A 38 33.45 2.55 18.33
C PRO A 38 33.03 2.14 16.91
N ARG A 39 33.99 2.00 16.00
CA ARG A 39 33.73 1.65 14.58
C ARG A 39 33.01 0.32 14.39
N GLU A 40 33.21 -0.63 15.30
CA GLU A 40 32.53 -1.93 15.33
C GLU A 40 31.01 -1.77 15.54
N TYR A 41 30.58 -0.87 16.43
CA TYR A 41 29.16 -0.74 16.80
C TYR A 41 28.36 0.29 16.01
N MET A 42 29.00 1.15 15.20
CA MET A 42 28.26 2.22 14.52
C MET A 42 27.30 1.75 13.44
N ARG A 43 27.67 0.71 12.68
CA ARG A 43 26.82 0.17 11.60
C ARG A 43 26.23 -1.18 11.95
N ASN A 44 26.82 -1.91 12.91
CA ASN A 44 26.40 -3.25 13.29
C ASN A 44 26.29 -4.15 12.05
N TYR A 45 27.41 -4.49 11.40
CA TYR A 45 27.37 -5.39 10.25
C TYR A 45 26.97 -6.79 10.70
N SER A 46 26.22 -7.52 9.86
CA SER A 46 25.72 -8.87 10.16
C SER A 46 26.81 -9.93 10.41
N ILE A 47 28.08 -9.59 10.16
CA ILE A 47 29.23 -10.47 10.40
C ILE A 47 30.01 -9.93 11.60
N GLU A 48 30.22 -10.81 12.58
CA GLU A 48 30.95 -10.49 13.80
C GLU A 48 32.38 -10.02 13.51
N GLY A 49 32.87 -9.06 14.29
CA GLY A 49 34.22 -8.50 14.15
C GLY A 49 34.41 -7.51 12.99
N VAL A 50 33.44 -7.36 12.09
CA VAL A 50 33.53 -6.43 10.95
C VAL A 50 33.33 -4.98 11.38
N LYS A 51 34.33 -4.12 11.10
CA LYS A 51 34.34 -2.70 11.52
C LYS A 51 33.97 -1.74 10.40
N ALA A 52 33.19 -0.70 10.72
CA ALA A 52 32.85 0.36 9.77
C ALA A 52 34.08 0.98 9.08
N PRO A 53 34.12 1.16 7.76
CA PRO A 53 35.33 1.60 7.06
C PRO A 53 35.84 2.99 7.49
N ARG A 54 37.17 3.18 7.60
CA ARG A 54 37.79 4.46 8.05
C ARG A 54 37.47 5.68 7.18
N SER A 55 37.17 5.48 5.90
CA SER A 55 36.96 6.57 4.94
C SER A 55 35.52 7.10 4.88
N GLN A 56 34.59 6.54 5.67
CA GLN A 56 33.23 7.05 5.73
C GLN A 56 33.28 8.35 6.53
N THR A 57 32.64 9.42 6.04
CA THR A 57 32.51 10.68 6.79
C THR A 57 31.59 10.43 7.97
N LEU A 58 32.18 10.03 9.09
CA LEU A 58 31.46 9.79 10.34
C LEU A 58 31.06 11.13 10.94
N PRO A 59 29.84 11.25 11.50
CA PRO A 59 29.45 12.44 12.24
C PRO A 59 30.47 12.66 13.36
N LYS A 60 31.16 13.81 13.33
CA LYS A 60 32.07 14.19 14.41
C LYS A 60 31.24 14.29 15.70
N HIS A 61 31.69 13.62 16.77
CA HIS A 61 31.06 13.64 18.10
C HIS A 61 29.71 12.89 18.21
N THR A 62 29.66 11.64 17.72
CA THR A 62 28.50 10.77 17.99
C THR A 62 28.67 10.12 19.38
N PRO A 63 27.85 10.47 20.40
CA PRO A 63 28.00 9.95 21.75
C PRO A 63 27.74 8.44 21.79
N TRP A 64 28.57 7.70 22.53
CA TRP A 64 28.38 6.27 22.72
C TRP A 64 27.33 6.03 23.80
N ILE A 65 26.12 5.74 23.32
CA ILE A 65 24.98 5.33 24.13
C ILE A 65 24.88 3.80 24.04
N VAL A 66 24.67 3.16 25.17
CA VAL A 66 24.51 1.71 25.33
C VAL A 66 23.28 1.44 26.19
N PHE A 67 22.69 0.27 26.03
CA PHE A 67 21.50 -0.13 26.78
C PHE A 67 21.79 -1.39 27.58
N ALA A 68 21.19 -1.55 28.76
CA ALA A 68 21.24 -2.81 29.48
C ALA A 68 20.50 -3.91 28.72
N ASN A 69 21.17 -5.02 28.45
CA ASN A 69 20.58 -6.15 27.74
C ASN A 69 19.61 -6.94 28.63
N GLU A 70 19.86 -6.96 29.95
CA GLU A 70 19.01 -7.63 30.96
C GLU A 70 18.98 -6.80 32.26
N ALA A 71 18.13 -7.19 33.20
CA ALA A 71 18.17 -6.63 34.55
C ALA A 71 19.43 -7.13 35.28
N GLY A 72 20.11 -6.25 35.99
CA GLY A 72 21.38 -6.59 36.63
C GLY A 72 21.87 -5.52 37.58
N THR A 73 23.19 -5.49 37.82
CA THR A 73 23.80 -4.58 38.79
C THR A 73 25.08 -3.97 38.23
N THR A 74 25.32 -2.69 38.55
CA THR A 74 26.59 -2.03 38.29
C THR A 74 27.53 -2.10 39.49
N TYR A 75 28.82 -1.89 39.24
CA TYR A 75 29.88 -2.07 40.23
C TYR A 75 30.70 -0.80 40.44
N LEU A 76 31.27 -0.65 41.64
CA LEU A 76 32.16 0.47 41.95
C LEU A 76 33.48 0.40 41.16
N SER A 77 33.90 -0.80 40.77
CA SER A 77 35.18 -1.06 40.13
C SER A 77 35.05 -1.95 38.88
N PRO A 78 35.99 -1.89 37.92
CA PRO A 78 36.01 -2.74 36.72
C PRO A 78 36.46 -4.18 37.01
N SER A 79 36.28 -4.66 38.25
CA SER A 79 36.59 -6.04 38.66
C SER A 79 35.33 -6.86 38.94
N GLY A 80 34.14 -6.27 38.80
CA GLY A 80 32.88 -6.89 39.20
C GLY A 80 32.71 -7.02 40.72
N LYS A 81 33.58 -6.40 41.51
CA LYS A 81 33.50 -6.39 42.97
C LYS A 81 32.82 -5.12 43.47
N ASN A 82 32.01 -5.29 44.51
CA ASN A 82 31.22 -4.26 45.19
C ASN A 82 30.12 -3.66 44.30
N GLU A 83 28.91 -4.18 44.49
CA GLU A 83 27.70 -3.70 43.86
C GLU A 83 27.42 -2.24 44.22
N MET A 84 26.86 -1.49 43.27
CA MET A 84 26.60 -0.07 43.40
C MET A 84 25.11 0.25 43.20
N GLN A 85 24.53 -0.16 42.07
CA GLN A 85 23.14 0.16 41.75
C GLN A 85 22.51 -0.93 40.85
N SER A 86 21.24 -1.25 41.10
CA SER A 86 20.43 -2.08 40.20
C SER A 86 20.15 -1.37 38.88
N VAL A 87 20.11 -2.15 37.80
CA VAL A 87 19.84 -1.74 36.41
C VAL A 87 18.64 -2.52 35.88
N LYS A 88 17.75 -1.84 35.16
CA LYS A 88 16.60 -2.46 34.50
C LYS A 88 16.90 -2.75 33.04
N TYR A 89 16.17 -3.72 32.47
CA TYR A 89 16.17 -4.01 31.04
C TYR A 89 16.00 -2.72 30.22
N MET A 90 16.88 -2.52 29.23
CA MET A 90 16.92 -1.37 28.32
C MET A 90 17.13 0.01 28.97
N ASP A 91 17.59 0.08 30.23
CA ASP A 91 18.10 1.34 30.78
C ASP A 91 19.23 1.89 29.89
N ALA A 92 19.13 3.16 29.52
CA ALA A 92 20.07 3.82 28.62
C ALA A 92 21.21 4.52 29.38
N PHE A 93 22.44 4.39 28.88
CA PHE A 93 23.64 4.93 29.49
C PHE A 93 24.57 5.60 28.48
N LEU A 94 25.34 6.58 28.95
CA LEU A 94 26.45 7.19 28.22
C LEU A 94 27.79 6.64 28.70
N VAL A 95 28.65 6.23 27.76
CA VAL A 95 29.97 5.69 28.09
C VAL A 95 30.98 6.82 28.28
N ILE A 96 31.61 6.88 29.46
CA ILE A 96 32.66 7.87 29.77
C ILE A 96 34.07 7.26 29.80
N LYS A 97 34.20 5.95 30.05
CA LYS A 97 35.50 5.24 30.07
C LYS A 97 35.34 3.77 29.70
N ARG A 98 36.37 3.18 29.10
CA ARG A 98 36.51 1.74 28.83
C ARG A 98 37.81 1.25 29.46
N LYS A 99 37.79 0.12 30.17
CA LYS A 99 38.97 -0.56 30.72
C LYS A 99 38.78 -2.07 30.55
N GLY A 100 39.46 -2.67 29.59
CA GLY A 100 39.18 -4.05 29.16
C GLY A 100 37.74 -4.18 28.67
N ASP A 101 37.04 -5.18 29.19
CA ASP A 101 35.63 -5.47 28.88
C ASP A 101 34.64 -4.68 29.73
N TRP A 102 35.13 -3.83 30.62
CA TRP A 102 34.29 -3.02 31.51
C TRP A 102 34.10 -1.59 30.98
N LEU A 103 32.87 -1.11 31.02
CA LEU A 103 32.48 0.26 30.67
C LEU A 103 32.06 1.03 31.91
N ARG A 104 32.54 2.27 32.02
CA ARG A 104 32.14 3.22 33.05
C ARG A 104 31.04 4.12 32.51
N LEU A 105 29.95 4.22 33.24
CA LEU A 105 28.69 4.76 32.75
C LEU A 105 28.15 5.93 33.57
N ILE A 106 27.42 6.81 32.89
CA ILE A 106 26.47 7.76 33.49
C ILE A 106 25.09 7.50 32.89
N ARG A 107 24.02 7.77 33.64
CA ARG A 107 22.65 7.63 33.13
C ARG A 107 22.44 8.55 31.93
N TYR A 108 21.77 8.05 30.90
CA TYR A 108 21.41 8.87 29.75
C TYR A 108 20.38 9.93 30.15
N ASP A 109 20.64 11.15 29.71
CA ASP A 109 19.73 12.30 29.81
C ASP A 109 20.06 13.25 28.64
N PRO A 110 19.09 13.65 27.81
CA PRO A 110 19.35 14.57 26.70
C PRO A 110 19.77 15.97 27.17
N THR A 111 19.33 16.43 28.35
CA THR A 111 19.57 17.79 28.85
C THR A 111 21.05 18.07 29.16
N ILE A 112 21.80 17.03 29.53
CA ILE A 112 23.24 17.14 29.83
C ILE A 112 24.12 17.21 28.57
N LEU A 113 23.54 16.96 27.38
CA LEU A 113 24.22 16.92 26.09
C LEU A 113 23.99 18.22 25.30
N LYS A 114 25.09 18.82 24.80
CA LYS A 114 25.03 19.89 23.79
C LYS A 114 25.98 19.54 22.64
N ASN A 115 25.42 19.35 21.44
CA ASN A 115 26.14 18.90 20.23
C ASN A 115 26.94 17.60 20.45
N GLY A 116 26.34 16.62 21.14
CA GLY A 116 26.96 15.32 21.43
C GLY A 116 28.10 15.36 22.46
N LYS A 117 28.29 16.48 23.15
CA LYS A 117 29.29 16.65 24.21
C LYS A 117 28.61 16.88 25.56
N LEU A 118 29.23 16.34 26.61
CA LEU A 118 28.83 16.60 27.99
C LEU A 118 29.16 18.05 28.34
N LYS A 119 28.15 18.86 28.63
CA LYS A 119 28.34 20.24 29.14
C LYS A 119 27.91 20.38 30.59
N GLU A 120 26.78 19.77 30.97
CA GLU A 120 26.19 19.93 32.31
C GLU A 120 26.61 18.77 33.23
N TRP A 121 27.92 18.57 33.36
CA TRP A 121 28.52 17.44 34.08
C TRP A 121 28.09 17.31 35.56
N LYS A 122 27.61 18.40 36.18
CA LYS A 122 27.13 18.40 37.58
C LYS A 122 25.80 17.68 37.76
N GLN A 123 24.96 17.65 36.72
CA GLN A 123 23.65 16.99 36.75
C GLN A 123 23.75 15.51 36.35
N ALA A 124 24.89 15.08 35.78
CA ALA A 124 25.08 13.72 35.31
C ALA A 124 25.11 12.72 36.49
N LYS A 125 24.16 11.78 36.50
CA LYS A 125 24.09 10.72 37.49
C LYS A 125 25.10 9.61 37.16
N TYR A 126 26.11 9.44 38.02
CA TYR A 126 27.09 8.37 37.89
C TYR A 126 26.49 7.01 38.23
N CYS A 127 26.70 6.01 37.36
CA CYS A 127 26.09 4.68 37.50
C CYS A 127 27.10 3.56 37.77
N GLY A 128 28.40 3.81 37.79
CA GLY A 128 29.40 2.76 38.06
C GLY A 128 29.97 2.11 36.80
N TRP A 129 30.40 0.85 36.95
CA TRP A 129 30.97 -0.01 35.92
C TRP A 129 30.07 -1.20 35.62
N ILE A 130 29.97 -1.59 34.36
CA ILE A 130 29.26 -2.80 33.92
C ILE A 130 30.07 -3.52 32.84
N ASN A 131 29.91 -4.82 32.71
CA ASN A 131 30.56 -5.60 31.66
C ASN A 131 29.90 -5.31 30.30
N GLN A 132 30.68 -5.37 29.22
CA GLN A 132 30.19 -5.22 27.85
C GLN A 132 29.18 -6.30 27.46
N ASN A 133 29.29 -7.51 28.02
CA ASN A 133 28.38 -8.62 27.71
C ASN A 133 26.95 -8.38 28.21
N ASP A 134 26.80 -7.55 29.25
CA ASP A 134 25.49 -7.21 29.84
C ASP A 134 24.83 -6.01 29.13
N LEU A 135 25.45 -5.52 28.06
CA LEU A 135 25.04 -4.30 27.36
C LEU A 135 24.83 -4.54 25.87
N LEU A 136 23.76 -3.95 25.33
CA LEU A 136 23.64 -3.68 23.91
C LEU A 136 24.53 -2.49 23.53
N LEU A 137 25.65 -2.78 22.86
CA LEU A 137 26.72 -1.82 22.57
C LEU A 137 26.45 -0.93 21.35
N THR A 138 25.37 -1.19 20.61
CA THR A 138 24.95 -0.49 19.41
C THR A 138 23.52 0.05 19.52
N ARG A 139 23.24 1.11 18.76
CA ARG A 139 21.88 1.61 18.54
C ARG A 139 21.28 1.15 17.22
N SER A 140 22.01 0.38 16.42
CA SER A 140 21.67 0.12 15.03
C SER A 140 21.37 -1.35 14.80
N GLY A 141 20.26 -1.65 14.12
CA GLY A 141 20.00 -3.02 13.66
C GLY A 141 21.07 -3.49 12.66
N PHE A 142 21.09 -4.79 12.38
CA PHE A 142 22.09 -5.37 11.49
C PHE A 142 22.06 -4.73 10.11
N THR A 143 23.26 -4.42 9.60
CA THR A 143 23.46 -3.91 8.24
C THR A 143 24.06 -5.01 7.37
N ASP A 144 23.46 -5.23 6.22
CA ASP A 144 24.01 -6.14 5.23
C ASP A 144 25.31 -5.59 4.63
N ILE A 145 26.32 -6.45 4.52
CA ILE A 145 27.66 -6.07 4.07
C ILE A 145 27.72 -5.73 2.57
N VAL A 146 26.84 -6.32 1.75
CA VAL A 146 26.85 -6.20 0.28
C VAL A 146 26.12 -4.93 -0.15
N THR A 147 24.92 -4.75 0.37
CA THR A 147 23.99 -3.69 0.00
C THR A 147 24.16 -2.42 0.84
N GLY A 148 24.56 -2.57 2.11
CA GLY A 148 24.63 -1.48 3.09
C GLY A 148 23.28 -1.06 3.66
N PHE A 149 22.20 -1.80 3.39
CA PHE A 149 20.87 -1.58 3.96
C PHE A 149 20.68 -2.33 5.28
N LYS A 150 19.64 -1.96 6.02
CA LYS A 150 19.26 -2.66 7.24
C LYS A 150 18.53 -3.95 6.90
N ASN A 151 18.92 -5.02 7.57
CA ASN A 151 18.22 -6.30 7.45
C ASN A 151 16.81 -6.13 7.96
N LYS A 152 15.84 -6.63 7.19
CA LYS A 152 14.44 -6.71 7.60
C LYS A 152 14.10 -8.19 7.79
N GLN A 153 13.28 -8.48 8.77
CA GLN A 153 12.65 -9.80 8.94
C GLN A 153 11.17 -9.57 9.14
N VAL A 154 10.37 -10.60 8.85
CA VAL A 154 8.94 -10.58 9.15
C VAL A 154 8.66 -11.59 10.25
N VAL A 155 7.80 -11.22 11.19
CA VAL A 155 7.32 -12.11 12.24
C VAL A 155 6.37 -13.14 11.61
N MET A 156 6.86 -14.37 11.45
CA MET A 156 6.15 -15.47 10.80
C MET A 156 6.78 -16.81 11.21
N LEU A 157 6.00 -17.90 11.21
CA LEU A 157 6.52 -19.22 11.56
C LEU A 157 7.55 -19.72 10.54
N ASN A 158 8.67 -20.22 11.03
CA ASN A 158 9.73 -20.85 10.25
C ASN A 158 10.02 -22.30 10.70
N ASP A 159 9.33 -22.77 11.74
CA ASP A 159 9.27 -24.17 12.17
C ASP A 159 7.87 -24.49 12.75
N SER A 160 7.67 -25.76 13.12
CA SER A 160 6.44 -26.32 13.70
C SER A 160 6.41 -26.30 15.24
N VAL A 161 7.52 -26.01 15.92
CA VAL A 161 7.62 -26.13 17.40
C VAL A 161 6.61 -25.24 18.11
N ALA A 162 6.43 -24.00 17.66
CA ALA A 162 5.49 -23.07 18.25
C ALA A 162 4.02 -23.51 18.10
N LEU A 163 3.71 -24.45 17.20
CA LEU A 163 2.37 -25.03 17.09
C LEU A 163 2.06 -26.01 18.22
N ALA A 164 3.07 -26.62 18.83
CA ALA A 164 2.88 -27.58 19.92
C ALA A 164 2.56 -26.87 21.26
N THR A 165 3.15 -25.69 21.49
CA THR A 165 2.99 -24.91 22.73
C THR A 165 2.68 -23.44 22.44
N PRO A 166 1.57 -23.14 21.76
CA PRO A 166 1.33 -21.81 21.20
C PRO A 166 1.14 -20.71 22.26
N LYS A 167 0.64 -21.04 23.46
CA LYS A 167 0.51 -20.09 24.59
C LYS A 167 1.83 -19.52 25.09
N THR A 168 2.95 -20.22 24.88
CA THR A 168 4.28 -19.75 25.25
C THR A 168 4.70 -18.57 24.37
N TYR A 169 4.31 -18.60 23.10
CA TYR A 169 4.82 -17.68 22.08
C TYR A 169 3.82 -16.60 21.66
N PHE A 170 2.52 -16.88 21.74
CA PHE A 170 1.47 -16.02 21.20
C PHE A 170 0.56 -15.45 22.29
N ALA A 171 -0.02 -14.29 22.02
CA ALA A 171 -1.10 -13.68 22.77
C ALA A 171 -1.96 -12.79 21.87
N ASN A 172 -3.24 -13.16 21.70
CA ASN A 172 -4.26 -12.48 20.90
C ASN A 172 -3.93 -12.39 19.41
N ASP A 173 -3.27 -11.34 18.94
CA ASP A 173 -2.91 -11.12 17.54
C ASP A 173 -1.37 -11.04 17.37
N SER A 174 -0.65 -11.28 18.46
CA SER A 174 0.74 -10.88 18.61
C SER A 174 1.63 -12.02 19.10
N VAL A 175 2.91 -11.93 18.73
CA VAL A 175 4.00 -12.72 19.27
C VAL A 175 4.59 -12.02 20.48
N LYS A 176 4.87 -12.78 21.54
CA LYS A 176 5.50 -12.28 22.76
C LYS A 176 6.97 -11.99 22.53
N LEU A 177 7.43 -10.89 23.08
CA LEU A 177 8.83 -10.50 23.18
C LEU A 177 9.29 -10.66 24.62
N PHE A 178 10.56 -10.97 24.82
CA PHE A 178 11.12 -11.31 26.13
C PHE A 178 12.31 -10.42 26.50
N LYS A 179 12.55 -10.26 27.81
CA LYS A 179 13.67 -9.46 28.34
C LYS A 179 14.98 -10.23 28.34
N ASN A 180 14.90 -11.56 28.27
CA ASN A 180 16.02 -12.49 28.39
C ASN A 180 15.91 -13.62 27.35
N THR A 181 17.03 -14.29 27.11
CA THR A 181 17.16 -15.32 26.05
C THR A 181 16.53 -16.66 26.41
N ASP A 182 16.17 -16.90 27.67
CA ASP A 182 15.44 -18.11 28.12
C ASP A 182 13.91 -18.01 27.89
N LEU A 183 13.43 -16.87 27.39
CA LEU A 183 12.03 -16.59 27.09
C LEU A 183 11.08 -16.71 28.30
N THR A 184 11.55 -16.37 29.50
CA THR A 184 10.75 -16.44 30.74
C THR A 184 10.10 -15.12 31.15
N GLN A 185 10.73 -13.98 30.84
CA GLN A 185 10.24 -12.66 31.27
C GLN A 185 9.70 -11.85 30.08
N GLU A 186 8.40 -11.59 30.04
CA GLU A 186 7.78 -10.80 28.97
C GLU A 186 8.29 -9.33 28.99
N ALA A 187 8.74 -8.85 27.83
CA ALA A 187 9.13 -7.47 27.55
C ALA A 187 8.01 -6.68 26.87
N GLY A 188 7.22 -7.35 26.03
CA GLY A 188 6.17 -6.74 25.23
C GLY A 188 5.63 -7.72 24.22
N LYS A 189 4.94 -7.21 23.20
CA LYS A 189 4.33 -8.01 22.14
C LYS A 189 4.49 -7.30 20.81
N ILE A 190 4.47 -8.07 19.73
CA ILE A 190 4.52 -7.55 18.38
C ILE A 190 3.50 -8.28 17.48
N PRO A 191 2.70 -7.57 16.67
CA PRO A 191 1.71 -8.23 15.82
C PRO A 191 2.35 -9.24 14.87
N PHE A 192 1.64 -10.33 14.60
CA PHE A 192 2.02 -11.27 13.55
C PHE A 192 2.11 -10.53 12.19
N TYR A 193 3.02 -10.94 11.29
CA TYR A 193 3.35 -10.22 10.04
C TYR A 193 4.03 -8.85 10.20
N SER A 194 4.48 -8.49 11.40
CA SER A 194 5.23 -7.24 11.57
C SER A 194 6.61 -7.31 10.94
N VAL A 195 7.02 -6.22 10.29
CA VAL A 195 8.40 -6.03 9.83
C VAL A 195 9.25 -5.59 11.03
N VAL A 196 10.35 -6.31 11.27
CA VAL A 196 11.27 -6.08 12.38
C VAL A 196 12.71 -5.99 11.92
N TYR A 197 13.53 -5.37 12.77
CA TYR A 197 14.97 -5.21 12.57
C TYR A 197 15.72 -6.00 13.63
N PRO A 198 16.58 -6.97 13.26
CA PRO A 198 17.40 -7.69 14.22
C PRO A 198 18.60 -6.85 14.68
N TYR A 199 18.95 -6.92 15.96
CA TYR A 199 20.01 -6.14 16.61
C TYR A 199 21.16 -7.01 17.12
N GLN A 200 20.81 -8.16 17.68
CA GLN A 200 21.74 -9.09 18.31
C GLN A 200 21.16 -10.51 18.21
N ILE A 201 22.04 -11.51 18.14
CA ILE A 201 21.69 -12.93 18.16
C ILE A 201 22.29 -13.52 19.43
N SER A 202 21.56 -14.41 20.11
CA SER A 202 22.07 -15.13 21.28
C SER A 202 23.23 -16.07 20.89
N GLU A 203 24.05 -16.47 21.87
CA GLU A 203 25.23 -17.32 21.61
C GLU A 203 24.85 -18.69 21.02
N ASP A 204 23.72 -19.26 21.45
CA ASP A 204 23.14 -20.50 20.95
C ASP A 204 22.40 -20.36 19.62
N LYS A 205 22.22 -19.13 19.13
CA LYS A 205 21.44 -18.76 17.94
C LYS A 205 19.95 -19.15 18.02
N GLY A 206 19.45 -19.43 19.21
CA GLY A 206 18.04 -19.76 19.44
C GLY A 206 17.14 -18.52 19.45
N CYS A 207 17.68 -17.36 19.84
CA CYS A 207 16.92 -16.13 20.00
C CYS A 207 17.60 -14.95 19.30
N THR A 208 16.77 -14.02 18.83
CA THR A 208 17.20 -12.78 18.20
C THR A 208 16.57 -11.60 18.93
N LEU A 209 17.35 -10.58 19.27
CA LEU A 209 16.85 -9.31 19.80
C LEU A 209 16.36 -8.46 18.63
N VAL A 210 15.07 -8.14 18.59
CA VAL A 210 14.44 -7.41 17.50
C VAL A 210 13.81 -6.10 17.98
N ALA A 211 13.72 -5.12 17.09
CA ALA A 211 12.95 -3.90 17.31
C ALA A 211 12.11 -3.50 16.10
N ASP A 212 11.15 -2.61 16.33
CA ASP A 212 10.27 -2.01 15.32
C ASP A 212 10.99 -1.03 14.37
N LYS A 213 12.14 -0.50 14.78
CA LYS A 213 12.89 0.53 14.07
C LYS A 213 14.31 0.07 13.68
N PRO A 214 14.87 0.61 12.58
CA PRO A 214 16.24 0.30 12.15
C PRO A 214 17.33 0.89 13.07
N GLN A 215 16.98 1.92 13.84
CA GLN A 215 17.87 2.57 14.79
C GLN A 215 17.09 2.94 16.07
N LEU A 216 17.64 2.57 17.22
CA LEU A 216 17.07 2.88 18.52
C LEU A 216 17.33 4.33 18.88
N ASP A 217 16.31 4.94 19.45
CA ASP A 217 16.40 6.26 20.03
C ASP A 217 16.30 6.20 21.55
N ALA A 218 17.28 6.82 22.22
CA ALA A 218 17.39 6.76 23.66
C ALA A 218 16.34 7.64 24.36
N ASP A 219 15.88 8.69 23.69
CA ASP A 219 14.83 9.58 24.21
C ASP A 219 13.46 8.89 24.26
N SER A 220 13.23 7.91 23.38
CA SER A 220 11.96 7.19 23.24
C SER A 220 12.04 5.69 23.58
N ILE A 221 13.13 5.24 24.21
CA ILE A 221 13.38 3.81 24.47
C ILE A 221 12.31 3.17 25.35
N GLY A 222 11.71 3.92 26.30
CA GLY A 222 10.64 3.42 27.16
C GLY A 222 9.33 3.11 26.43
N HIS A 223 9.16 3.61 25.20
CA HIS A 223 8.03 3.33 24.31
C HIS A 223 8.43 2.49 23.10
N ALA A 224 9.71 2.12 22.96
CA ALA A 224 10.17 1.33 21.83
C ALA A 224 9.76 -0.12 22.00
N VAL A 225 9.26 -0.74 20.94
CA VAL A 225 8.98 -2.18 20.90
C VAL A 225 10.30 -2.89 20.64
N ILE A 226 10.91 -3.45 21.70
CA ILE A 226 12.16 -4.20 21.63
C ILE A 226 12.13 -5.39 22.59
N GLY A 227 12.65 -6.52 22.14
CA GLY A 227 12.80 -7.72 22.96
C GLY A 227 13.33 -8.92 22.21
N TRP A 228 13.72 -9.94 22.96
CA TRP A 228 14.15 -11.23 22.46
C TRP A 228 12.95 -12.01 21.94
N ILE A 229 13.12 -12.66 20.79
CA ILE A 229 12.13 -13.53 20.15
C ILE A 229 12.83 -14.82 19.72
N ASP A 230 12.11 -15.94 19.77
CA ASP A 230 12.57 -17.23 19.25
C ASP A 230 12.80 -17.11 17.72
N GLU A 231 13.98 -17.52 17.24
CA GLU A 231 14.36 -17.41 15.82
C GLU A 231 13.39 -18.18 14.90
N ARG A 232 12.68 -19.19 15.41
CA ARG A 232 11.68 -19.95 14.67
C ARG A 232 10.41 -19.16 14.37
N LEU A 233 10.25 -17.96 14.93
CA LEU A 233 9.15 -17.03 14.69
C LEU A 233 9.56 -15.85 13.81
N LEU A 234 10.76 -15.90 13.23
CA LEU A 234 11.27 -14.92 12.30
C LEU A 234 11.56 -15.57 10.95
N THR A 235 11.26 -14.84 9.87
CA THR A 235 11.77 -15.20 8.56
C THR A 235 13.30 -15.06 8.52
N ALA A 236 13.94 -15.76 7.57
CA ALA A 236 15.37 -15.55 7.33
C ALA A 236 15.62 -14.06 7.02
N PRO A 237 16.77 -13.48 7.41
CA PRO A 237 17.08 -12.08 7.10
C PRO A 237 16.85 -11.75 5.62
N GLU A 238 15.83 -10.92 5.36
CA GLU A 238 15.40 -10.55 4.03
C GLU A 238 16.05 -9.22 3.66
N GLN A 239 16.43 -9.11 2.39
CA GLN A 239 16.90 -7.85 1.82
C GLN A 239 15.69 -6.98 1.42
N GLN A 240 15.92 -5.98 0.60
CA GLN A 240 14.88 -5.10 0.08
C GLN A 240 14.13 -5.74 -1.10
N LEU A 241 14.79 -6.60 -1.88
CA LEU A 241 14.26 -7.15 -3.13
C LEU A 241 13.30 -8.32 -2.90
N HIS A 242 12.13 -8.24 -3.53
CA HIS A 242 11.09 -9.25 -3.53
C HIS A 242 10.60 -9.49 -4.96
N ILE A 243 9.91 -10.60 -5.19
CA ILE A 243 9.35 -11.00 -6.47
C ILE A 243 7.88 -11.41 -6.31
N ASP A 244 7.06 -11.04 -7.29
CA ASP A 244 5.74 -11.64 -7.45
C ASP A 244 5.88 -13.01 -8.11
N LEU A 245 5.58 -14.06 -7.35
CA LEU A 245 5.69 -15.44 -7.83
C LEU A 245 4.69 -15.76 -8.95
N THR A 246 3.65 -14.95 -9.16
CA THR A 246 2.72 -15.10 -10.30
C THR A 246 3.35 -14.72 -11.64
N SER A 247 4.44 -13.94 -11.63
CA SER A 247 5.22 -13.60 -12.84
C SER A 247 6.15 -14.73 -13.30
N LEU A 248 6.34 -15.76 -12.46
CA LEU A 248 7.21 -16.89 -12.79
C LEU A 248 6.51 -17.89 -13.73
N PRO A 249 7.24 -18.53 -14.65
CA PRO A 249 6.69 -19.63 -15.44
C PRO A 249 6.24 -20.80 -14.53
N ASP A 250 5.09 -21.39 -14.83
CA ASP A 250 4.41 -22.41 -14.00
C ASP A 250 5.29 -23.60 -13.56
N SER A 251 6.30 -23.99 -14.34
CA SER A 251 7.16 -25.14 -14.06
C SER A 251 8.38 -24.85 -13.19
N THR A 252 8.58 -23.60 -12.76
CA THR A 252 9.83 -23.17 -12.11
C THR A 252 9.83 -23.34 -10.60
N LEU A 253 8.64 -23.34 -9.98
CA LEU A 253 8.49 -23.46 -8.53
C LEU A 253 8.45 -24.92 -8.10
N VAL A 254 9.58 -25.39 -7.57
CA VAL A 254 9.71 -26.73 -7.00
C VAL A 254 9.86 -26.62 -5.49
N PHE A 255 9.06 -27.40 -4.76
CA PHE A 255 9.13 -27.50 -3.30
C PHE A 255 9.50 -28.91 -2.90
N LYS A 256 10.40 -29.04 -1.92
CA LYS A 256 10.76 -30.32 -1.33
C LYS A 256 10.42 -30.33 0.14
N ASP A 257 10.28 -31.53 0.71
CA ASP A 257 10.12 -31.73 2.14
C ASP A 257 11.33 -31.18 2.94
N ARG A 258 11.22 -31.15 4.28
CA ARG A 258 12.28 -30.61 5.14
C ARG A 258 13.62 -31.34 4.96
N GLU A 259 13.60 -32.64 4.70
CA GLU A 259 14.80 -33.45 4.45
C GLU A 259 15.36 -33.30 3.02
N ARG A 260 14.62 -32.62 2.14
CA ARG A 260 14.93 -32.41 0.71
C ARG A 260 15.02 -33.69 -0.11
N LYS A 261 14.34 -34.74 0.33
CA LYS A 261 14.29 -36.04 -0.34
C LYS A 261 13.19 -36.05 -1.39
N ASP A 262 11.97 -35.69 -0.98
CA ASP A 262 10.78 -35.84 -1.81
C ASP A 262 10.20 -34.49 -2.24
N THR A 263 9.61 -34.46 -3.43
CA THR A 263 8.87 -33.29 -3.94
C THR A 263 7.51 -33.22 -3.26
N LEU A 264 7.13 -32.04 -2.77
CA LEU A 264 5.84 -31.85 -2.13
C LEU A 264 4.70 -31.83 -3.16
N PRO A 265 3.57 -32.50 -2.88
CA PRO A 265 2.39 -32.41 -3.73
C PRO A 265 1.73 -31.03 -3.54
N LEU A 266 1.85 -30.17 -4.55
CA LEU A 266 1.16 -28.88 -4.60
C LEU A 266 0.58 -28.68 -5.99
N SER A 267 -0.75 -28.71 -6.13
CA SER A 267 -1.39 -28.49 -7.42
C SER A 267 -1.33 -27.01 -7.81
N SER A 268 -1.45 -26.70 -9.11
CA SER A 268 -1.47 -25.32 -9.60
C SER A 268 -2.63 -24.50 -9.00
N ASN A 269 -3.77 -25.13 -8.74
CA ASN A 269 -4.91 -24.48 -8.09
C ASN A 269 -4.63 -24.18 -6.61
N ASP A 270 -3.97 -25.11 -5.90
CA ASP A 270 -3.57 -24.89 -4.51
C ASP A 270 -2.56 -23.75 -4.41
N LEU A 271 -1.59 -23.70 -5.32
CA LEU A 271 -0.60 -22.63 -5.38
C LEU A 271 -1.26 -21.26 -5.59
N LYS A 272 -2.20 -21.15 -6.54
CA LYS A 272 -2.95 -19.90 -6.79
C LYS A 272 -3.70 -19.41 -5.56
N TRP A 273 -4.40 -20.31 -4.86
CA TRP A 273 -5.10 -19.98 -3.61
C TRP A 273 -4.14 -19.47 -2.53
N LYS A 274 -3.00 -20.15 -2.36
CA LYS A 274 -2.01 -19.77 -1.34
C LYS A 274 -1.30 -18.45 -1.66
N LEU A 275 -1.13 -18.13 -2.94
CA LEU A 275 -0.67 -16.81 -3.39
C LEU A 275 -1.72 -15.71 -3.13
N GLN A 276 -3.02 -16.01 -3.23
CA GLN A 276 -4.07 -15.06 -2.84
C GLN A 276 -4.04 -14.77 -1.34
N PHE A 277 -3.76 -15.78 -0.52
CA PHE A 277 -3.57 -15.59 0.92
C PHE A 277 -2.43 -14.61 1.21
N SER A 278 -1.23 -14.81 0.63
CA SER A 278 -0.11 -13.88 0.84
C SER A 278 -0.42 -12.48 0.31
N ALA A 279 -1.12 -12.38 -0.83
CA ALA A 279 -1.52 -11.08 -1.41
C ALA A 279 -2.47 -10.27 -0.52
N SER A 280 -3.22 -10.93 0.36
CA SER A 280 -4.10 -10.27 1.35
C SER A 280 -3.34 -9.63 2.52
N GLN A 281 -2.10 -10.05 2.76
CA GLN A 281 -1.28 -9.61 3.89
C GLN A 281 -0.20 -8.62 3.42
N PRO A 282 -0.28 -7.32 3.79
CA PRO A 282 0.58 -6.29 3.21
C PRO A 282 2.09 -6.56 3.34
N ALA A 283 2.56 -7.04 4.50
CA ALA A 283 3.99 -7.23 4.76
C ALA A 283 4.61 -8.44 4.03
N ILE A 284 3.81 -9.44 3.65
CA ILE A 284 4.25 -10.67 2.99
C ILE A 284 3.65 -10.84 1.59
N ARG A 285 3.15 -9.74 1.01
CA ARG A 285 2.48 -9.71 -0.30
C ARG A 285 3.34 -10.34 -1.41
N TYR A 286 4.63 -10.03 -1.40
CA TYR A 286 5.60 -10.56 -2.36
C TYR A 286 6.65 -11.42 -1.64
N SER A 287 7.27 -12.32 -2.37
CA SER A 287 8.23 -13.28 -1.80
C SER A 287 9.65 -12.71 -1.82
N PRO A 288 10.44 -12.85 -0.73
CA PRO A 288 11.77 -12.27 -0.65
C PRO A 288 12.76 -12.95 -1.59
N VAL A 289 13.68 -12.16 -2.17
CA VAL A 289 14.83 -12.67 -2.91
C VAL A 289 16.02 -12.79 -1.95
N LEU A 290 16.23 -13.99 -1.41
CA LEU A 290 17.22 -14.25 -0.35
C LEU A 290 18.66 -14.30 -0.85
N SER A 291 18.84 -14.67 -2.11
CA SER A 291 20.14 -14.62 -2.78
C SER A 291 19.89 -14.43 -4.26
N TYR A 292 20.70 -13.58 -4.91
CA TYR A 292 20.62 -13.32 -6.34
C TYR A 292 22.01 -13.48 -6.96
N ARG A 293 22.09 -14.25 -8.05
CA ARG A 293 23.29 -14.41 -8.87
C ARG A 293 22.91 -14.26 -10.32
N ASN A 294 23.71 -13.51 -11.06
CA ASN A 294 23.54 -13.35 -12.50
C ASN A 294 24.87 -13.71 -13.19
N ASN A 295 24.78 -14.50 -14.26
CA ASN A 295 25.87 -14.85 -15.16
C ASN A 295 25.43 -14.51 -16.59
N ASP A 296 26.33 -14.45 -17.57
CA ASP A 296 26.05 -13.98 -18.95
C ASP A 296 24.93 -14.70 -19.75
N THR A 297 24.34 -15.77 -19.21
CA THR A 297 23.31 -16.58 -19.89
C THR A 297 22.12 -16.92 -19.00
N SER A 298 22.23 -16.71 -17.69
CA SER A 298 21.22 -17.16 -16.72
C SER A 298 21.39 -16.45 -15.39
N PHE A 299 20.26 -16.20 -14.74
CA PHE A 299 20.22 -15.78 -13.35
C PHE A 299 19.60 -16.86 -12.47
N CYS A 300 20.04 -16.87 -11.21
CA CYS A 300 19.55 -17.79 -10.20
C CYS A 300 19.28 -17.05 -8.90
N PHE A 301 18.15 -17.37 -8.29
CA PHE A 301 17.81 -16.83 -6.99
C PHE A 301 17.12 -17.84 -6.08
N LYS A 302 17.14 -17.55 -4.77
CA LYS A 302 16.41 -18.32 -3.75
C LYS A 302 15.28 -17.47 -3.21
N THR A 303 14.14 -18.09 -3.00
CA THR A 303 12.94 -17.45 -2.44
C THR A 303 12.18 -18.40 -1.54
N ARG A 304 11.11 -17.90 -0.91
CA ARG A 304 10.22 -18.64 -0.02
C ARG A 304 8.79 -18.17 -0.25
N LEU A 305 7.84 -19.08 -0.10
CA LEU A 305 6.43 -18.81 -0.23
C LEU A 305 5.80 -18.74 1.17
N PRO A 306 5.16 -17.62 1.55
CA PRO A 306 4.30 -17.57 2.72
C PRO A 306 3.08 -18.48 2.52
N MET A 307 2.84 -19.39 3.46
CA MET A 307 1.81 -20.42 3.38
C MET A 307 0.91 -20.34 4.61
N PRO A 308 -0.42 -20.48 4.48
CA PRO A 308 -1.28 -20.55 5.66
C PRO A 308 -0.96 -21.81 6.47
N VAL A 309 -1.04 -21.72 7.79
CA VAL A 309 -0.94 -22.87 8.70
C VAL A 309 -2.27 -23.63 8.75
N ILE A 310 -3.38 -22.91 8.53
CA ILE A 310 -4.74 -23.42 8.65
C ILE A 310 -5.35 -23.53 7.24
N ASP A 311 -5.86 -24.71 6.91
CA ASP A 311 -6.64 -24.94 5.70
C ASP A 311 -8.14 -24.79 6.01
N LYS A 312 -8.75 -23.78 5.38
CA LYS A 312 -10.18 -23.45 5.50
C LYS A 312 -11.02 -23.95 4.31
N ARG A 313 -10.41 -24.61 3.31
CA ARG A 313 -11.08 -24.90 2.01
C ARG A 313 -12.29 -25.81 2.12
N GLU A 314 -12.23 -26.82 2.98
CA GLU A 314 -13.35 -27.72 3.25
C GLU A 314 -14.32 -27.17 4.30
N SER A 315 -14.08 -25.97 4.84
CA SER A 315 -14.99 -25.36 5.81
C SER A 315 -16.23 -24.82 5.10
N TYR A 316 -17.39 -25.15 5.67
CA TYR A 316 -18.68 -24.68 5.24
C TYR A 316 -19.59 -24.41 6.43
N VAL A 317 -20.53 -23.50 6.23
CA VAL A 317 -21.67 -23.27 7.12
C VAL A 317 -22.94 -23.70 6.39
N LEU A 318 -23.99 -24.05 7.14
CA LEU A 318 -25.28 -24.37 6.55
C LEU A 318 -26.12 -23.10 6.48
N ASN A 319 -26.74 -22.86 5.34
CA ASN A 319 -27.79 -21.85 5.25
C ASN A 319 -29.08 -22.37 5.90
N VAL A 320 -30.08 -21.49 6.01
CA VAL A 320 -31.40 -21.82 6.59
C VAL A 320 -32.16 -22.90 5.83
N ASN A 321 -31.75 -23.26 4.61
CA ASN A 321 -32.30 -24.37 3.83
C ASN A 321 -31.54 -25.69 4.06
N GLY A 322 -30.46 -25.68 4.84
CA GLY A 322 -29.59 -26.82 5.07
C GLY A 322 -28.56 -27.07 3.96
N ASN A 323 -28.43 -26.16 2.99
CA ASN A 323 -27.40 -26.28 1.95
C ASN A 323 -26.06 -25.70 2.43
N PRO A 324 -24.92 -26.31 2.06
CA PRO A 324 -23.61 -25.84 2.47
C PRO A 324 -23.17 -24.60 1.67
N ILE A 325 -22.72 -23.57 2.38
CA ILE A 325 -21.96 -22.43 1.85
C ILE A 325 -20.50 -22.62 2.24
N TYR A 326 -19.61 -22.80 1.26
CA TYR A 326 -18.18 -22.99 1.49
C TYR A 326 -17.45 -21.66 1.73
N TYR A 327 -16.46 -21.66 2.62
CA TYR A 327 -15.68 -20.46 2.98
C TYR A 327 -15.04 -19.79 1.76
N GLY A 328 -14.47 -20.60 0.86
CA GLY A 328 -13.88 -20.11 -0.39
C GLY A 328 -14.89 -19.39 -1.29
N THR A 329 -16.11 -19.91 -1.41
CA THR A 329 -17.20 -19.28 -2.19
C THR A 329 -17.65 -17.97 -1.54
N PHE A 330 -17.74 -17.95 -0.20
CA PHE A 330 -18.07 -16.75 0.56
C PHE A 330 -17.05 -15.62 0.30
N LYS A 331 -15.77 -15.86 0.56
CA LYS A 331 -14.70 -14.84 0.44
C LYS A 331 -14.39 -14.43 -1.00
N ASN A 332 -14.43 -15.36 -1.95
CA ASN A 332 -14.01 -15.07 -3.32
C ASN A 332 -15.12 -14.54 -4.22
N LYS A 333 -16.39 -14.83 -3.90
CA LYS A 333 -17.54 -14.50 -4.74
C LYS A 333 -18.61 -13.71 -3.98
N ILE A 334 -19.25 -14.33 -2.99
CA ILE A 334 -20.45 -13.77 -2.35
C ILE A 334 -20.15 -12.39 -1.71
N GLU A 335 -19.09 -12.30 -0.90
CA GLU A 335 -18.70 -11.06 -0.23
C GLU A 335 -18.41 -9.92 -1.22
N LYS A 336 -17.76 -10.24 -2.36
CA LYS A 336 -17.45 -9.27 -3.42
C LYS A 336 -18.69 -8.85 -4.21
N ASP A 337 -19.63 -9.76 -4.44
CA ASP A 337 -20.85 -9.47 -5.18
C ASP A 337 -21.82 -8.63 -4.33
N LEU A 338 -21.85 -8.82 -3.01
CA LEU A 338 -22.61 -7.99 -2.06
C LEU A 338 -22.07 -6.55 -1.96
N GLN A 339 -20.79 -6.32 -2.23
CA GLN A 339 -20.18 -4.98 -2.27
C GLN A 339 -20.47 -4.19 -3.56
N LYS A 340 -21.15 -4.80 -4.54
CA LYS A 340 -21.45 -4.18 -5.83
C LYS A 340 -22.93 -3.85 -5.97
N ILE A 341 -23.21 -2.59 -6.26
CA ILE A 341 -24.55 -2.08 -6.46
C ILE A 341 -24.65 -1.47 -7.86
N ASN A 342 -25.57 -1.95 -8.68
CA ASN A 342 -25.81 -1.44 -10.03
C ASN A 342 -27.15 -0.70 -10.08
N LEU A 343 -27.12 0.57 -10.47
CA LEU A 343 -28.29 1.43 -10.54
C LEU A 343 -28.62 1.75 -12.00
N MET A 344 -29.85 1.43 -12.41
CA MET A 344 -30.34 1.68 -13.76
C MET A 344 -31.57 2.58 -13.72
N PHE A 345 -31.45 3.78 -14.30
CA PHE A 345 -32.57 4.70 -14.48
C PHE A 345 -33.29 4.36 -15.78
N VAL A 346 -34.56 3.99 -15.68
CA VAL A 346 -35.39 3.65 -16.83
C VAL A 346 -36.48 4.70 -16.94
N LEU A 347 -36.46 5.48 -18.02
CA LEU A 347 -37.48 6.47 -18.31
C LEU A 347 -38.42 5.93 -19.38
N GLU A 348 -39.55 5.41 -18.93
CA GLU A 348 -40.68 4.95 -19.75
C GLU A 348 -41.56 6.16 -20.07
N GLY A 349 -41.21 6.84 -21.17
CA GLY A 349 -41.74 8.16 -21.48
C GLY A 349 -42.69 8.21 -22.66
N LYS A 350 -43.92 8.65 -22.37
CA LYS A 350 -44.81 9.36 -23.32
C LYS A 350 -44.62 10.88 -23.14
N GLU A 351 -45.47 11.70 -23.75
CA GLU A 351 -45.31 13.16 -23.85
C GLU A 351 -45.03 13.86 -22.51
N ASN A 352 -45.73 13.51 -21.42
CA ASN A 352 -45.54 14.17 -20.11
C ASN A 352 -44.17 13.86 -19.47
N THR A 353 -43.66 12.63 -19.63
CA THR A 353 -42.33 12.25 -19.15
C THR A 353 -41.24 13.00 -19.92
N ILE A 354 -41.41 13.19 -21.23
CA ILE A 354 -40.47 13.96 -22.06
C ILE A 354 -40.45 15.43 -21.63
N GLN A 355 -41.63 16.03 -21.39
CA GLN A 355 -41.72 17.42 -20.92
C GLN A 355 -41.01 17.65 -19.58
N ARG A 356 -41.07 16.68 -18.67
CA ARG A 356 -40.45 16.75 -17.34
C ARG A 356 -39.02 16.22 -17.30
N PHE A 357 -38.50 15.71 -18.41
CA PHE A 357 -37.19 15.08 -18.47
C PHE A 357 -36.05 15.97 -17.94
N PRO A 358 -35.95 17.27 -18.29
CA PRO A 358 -34.91 18.13 -17.73
C PRO A 358 -34.94 18.22 -16.20
N ALA A 359 -36.14 18.26 -15.62
CA ALA A 359 -36.31 18.30 -14.18
C ALA A 359 -35.88 16.97 -13.52
N VAL A 360 -36.21 15.83 -14.14
CA VAL A 360 -35.73 14.51 -13.69
C VAL A 360 -34.21 14.41 -13.73
N VAL A 361 -33.56 14.96 -14.77
CA VAL A 361 -32.09 15.01 -14.84
C VAL A 361 -31.49 15.82 -13.69
N ASN A 362 -32.10 16.96 -13.32
CA ASN A 362 -31.67 17.74 -12.16
C ASN A 362 -31.80 16.96 -10.85
N ALA A 363 -32.88 16.18 -10.68
CA ALA A 363 -33.05 15.33 -9.51
C ALA A 363 -32.00 14.21 -9.44
N ILE A 364 -31.69 13.57 -10.59
CA ILE A 364 -30.61 12.58 -10.68
C ILE A 364 -29.26 13.25 -10.35
N GLN A 365 -28.97 14.44 -10.88
CA GLN A 365 -27.75 15.17 -10.55
C GLN A 365 -27.61 15.40 -9.03
N GLY A 366 -28.71 15.69 -8.33
CA GLY A 366 -28.74 15.84 -6.87
C GLY A 366 -28.29 14.61 -6.08
N LEU A 367 -28.35 13.40 -6.65
CA LEU A 367 -27.94 12.15 -6.00
C LEU A 367 -26.41 11.93 -5.96
N GLN A 368 -25.62 12.79 -6.62
CA GLN A 368 -24.17 12.60 -6.77
C GLN A 368 -23.45 12.41 -5.43
N SER A 369 -23.80 13.19 -4.42
CA SER A 369 -23.14 13.16 -3.11
C SER A 369 -23.34 11.83 -2.36
N GLN A 370 -24.47 11.16 -2.58
CA GLN A 370 -24.84 9.88 -1.96
C GLN A 370 -24.23 8.67 -2.69
N LEU A 371 -23.91 8.83 -3.97
CA LEU A 371 -23.47 7.74 -4.86
C LEU A 371 -21.94 7.68 -5.07
N VAL A 372 -21.22 8.80 -4.91
CA VAL A 372 -19.80 8.90 -5.26
C VAL A 372 -18.85 8.82 -4.04
N ASN A 373 -19.35 8.99 -2.82
CA ASN A 373 -18.54 9.10 -1.60
C ASN A 373 -18.60 7.87 -0.66
N ASP A 374 -18.74 6.65 -1.19
CA ASP A 374 -18.81 5.43 -0.38
C ASP A 374 -17.55 4.57 -0.54
N ASP A 375 -16.79 4.39 0.56
CA ASP A 375 -15.58 3.56 0.57
C ASP A 375 -15.88 2.05 0.68
N SER A 376 -17.10 1.67 1.06
CA SER A 376 -17.48 0.27 1.33
C SER A 376 -18.16 -0.42 0.15
N PHE A 377 -18.77 0.34 -0.76
CA PHE A 377 -19.51 -0.17 -1.91
C PHE A 377 -19.01 0.39 -3.23
N SER A 378 -19.01 -0.45 -4.26
CA SER A 378 -18.72 -0.04 -5.64
C SER A 378 -20.00 0.07 -6.46
N PHE A 379 -20.11 1.17 -7.20
CA PHE A 379 -21.31 1.48 -7.98
C PHE A 379 -21.08 1.39 -9.48
N ARG A 380 -22.11 0.97 -10.20
CA ARG A 380 -22.24 1.21 -11.64
C ARG A 380 -23.58 1.83 -11.95
N PHE A 381 -23.58 2.74 -12.91
CA PHE A 381 -24.73 3.55 -13.26
C PHE A 381 -25.07 3.39 -14.73
N GLY A 382 -26.35 3.41 -15.06
CA GLY A 382 -26.81 3.38 -16.44
C GLY A 382 -28.16 4.04 -16.58
N ALA A 383 -28.54 4.31 -17.83
CA ALA A 383 -29.86 4.83 -18.14
C ALA A 383 -30.41 4.28 -19.46
N VAL A 384 -31.72 4.09 -19.50
CA VAL A 384 -32.48 3.71 -20.69
C VAL A 384 -33.62 4.70 -20.87
N LEU A 385 -33.68 5.34 -22.03
CA LEU A 385 -34.77 6.24 -22.40
C LEU A 385 -35.62 5.59 -23.49
N THR A 386 -36.94 5.74 -23.45
CA THR A 386 -37.84 5.29 -24.54
C THR A 386 -38.24 6.42 -25.49
N PHE A 387 -37.36 7.41 -25.63
CA PHE A 387 -37.51 8.58 -26.49
C PHE A 387 -36.15 9.04 -27.00
N ASN A 388 -36.12 9.63 -28.20
CA ASN A 388 -34.88 10.06 -28.86
C ASN A 388 -35.12 11.22 -29.83
N GLU A 389 -34.06 11.84 -30.34
CA GLU A 389 -34.19 12.77 -31.46
C GLU A 389 -34.52 11.99 -32.76
N PRO A 390 -35.43 12.48 -33.64
CA PRO A 390 -35.92 11.76 -34.82
C PRO A 390 -34.83 11.23 -35.77
N ASP A 391 -33.75 11.98 -35.95
CA ASP A 391 -32.66 11.64 -36.89
C ASP A 391 -31.51 10.87 -36.22
N ASN A 392 -31.60 10.61 -34.92
CA ASN A 392 -30.53 9.95 -34.17
C ASN A 392 -30.63 8.41 -34.26
N ARG A 393 -29.72 7.80 -35.02
CA ARG A 393 -29.66 6.34 -35.20
C ARG A 393 -29.08 5.59 -34.00
N LYS A 394 -28.48 6.27 -33.02
CA LYS A 394 -27.95 5.62 -31.80
C LYS A 394 -29.08 5.40 -30.81
N ASP A 395 -29.18 4.18 -30.29
CA ASP A 395 -30.15 3.88 -29.24
C ASP A 395 -29.88 4.77 -28.01
N PRO A 396 -30.92 5.35 -27.39
CA PRO A 396 -30.78 6.27 -26.26
C PRO A 396 -30.54 5.50 -24.96
N ILE A 397 -29.40 4.79 -24.91
CA ILE A 397 -28.98 3.92 -23.81
C ILE A 397 -27.58 4.32 -23.35
N CYS A 398 -27.46 4.65 -22.08
CA CYS A 398 -26.19 4.69 -21.36
C CYS A 398 -25.96 3.31 -20.73
N LYS A 399 -24.91 2.62 -21.16
CA LYS A 399 -24.52 1.31 -20.61
C LYS A 399 -24.01 1.49 -19.18
N LEU A 400 -24.02 0.41 -18.40
CA LEU A 400 -23.47 0.41 -17.04
C LEU A 400 -22.00 0.85 -17.04
N THR A 401 -21.73 1.97 -16.37
CA THR A 401 -20.41 2.58 -16.22
C THR A 401 -20.13 2.88 -14.74
N PRO A 402 -18.88 2.72 -14.25
CA PRO A 402 -18.52 3.17 -12.90
C PRO A 402 -18.36 4.70 -12.81
N ASP A 403 -18.32 5.41 -13.94
CA ASP A 403 -18.19 6.87 -13.97
C ASP A 403 -19.57 7.55 -13.93
N TYR A 404 -19.90 8.16 -12.80
CA TYR A 404 -21.15 8.89 -12.64
C TYR A 404 -21.27 10.08 -13.60
N MET A 405 -20.16 10.73 -13.96
CA MET A 405 -20.17 11.88 -14.85
C MET A 405 -20.51 11.46 -16.28
N GLU A 406 -20.10 10.27 -16.71
CA GLU A 406 -20.48 9.72 -18.02
C GLU A 406 -22.01 9.55 -18.14
N LEU A 407 -22.68 9.08 -17.06
CA LEU A 407 -24.14 9.03 -17.01
C LEU A 407 -24.76 10.43 -17.08
N LEU A 408 -24.26 11.38 -16.28
CA LEU A 408 -24.78 12.75 -16.26
C LEU A 408 -24.59 13.46 -17.59
N ASP A 409 -23.45 13.28 -18.25
CA ASP A 409 -23.17 13.86 -19.56
C ASP A 409 -24.14 13.32 -20.62
N PHE A 410 -24.41 12.01 -20.59
CA PHE A 410 -25.40 11.38 -21.45
C PHE A 410 -26.80 11.99 -21.24
N LEU A 411 -27.26 12.06 -19.99
CA LEU A 411 -28.58 12.59 -19.65
C LEU A 411 -28.70 14.09 -19.98
N SER A 412 -27.67 14.87 -19.66
CA SER A 412 -27.62 16.32 -19.90
C SER A 412 -27.54 16.64 -21.39
N ALA A 413 -26.84 15.84 -22.19
CA ALA A 413 -26.84 15.98 -23.64
C ALA A 413 -28.24 15.79 -24.23
N LYS A 414 -29.01 14.81 -23.74
CA LYS A 414 -30.39 14.60 -24.15
C LYS A 414 -31.32 15.72 -23.67
N ALA A 415 -31.15 16.18 -22.43
CA ALA A 415 -31.99 17.23 -21.85
C ALA A 415 -31.82 18.58 -22.56
N ARG A 416 -30.61 18.89 -23.05
CA ARG A 416 -30.37 20.10 -23.88
C ARG A 416 -31.19 20.14 -25.15
N ASN A 417 -31.55 18.97 -25.70
CA ASN A 417 -32.36 18.84 -26.90
C ASN A 417 -33.82 18.45 -26.58
N ALA A 418 -34.32 18.73 -25.37
CA ALA A 418 -35.61 18.21 -24.90
C ALA A 418 -36.79 18.51 -25.83
N GLU A 419 -36.81 19.67 -26.48
CA GLU A 419 -37.87 20.07 -27.42
C GLU A 419 -37.94 19.18 -28.68
N GLN A 420 -36.82 18.55 -29.05
CA GLN A 420 -36.70 17.68 -30.22
C GLN A 420 -36.96 16.21 -29.90
N LEU A 421 -37.05 15.84 -28.61
CA LEU A 421 -37.25 14.46 -28.20
C LEU A 421 -38.66 13.99 -28.55
N LYS A 422 -38.74 12.83 -29.21
CA LYS A 422 -39.99 12.15 -29.53
C LYS A 422 -39.98 10.72 -28.99
N PRO A 423 -41.15 10.17 -28.58
CA PRO A 423 -41.22 8.79 -28.14
C PRO A 423 -40.79 7.83 -29.25
N THR A 424 -39.94 6.88 -28.92
CA THR A 424 -39.52 5.82 -29.84
C THR A 424 -40.43 4.61 -29.68
N TYR A 425 -41.66 4.73 -30.19
CA TYR A 425 -42.66 3.68 -30.12
C TYR A 425 -42.23 2.40 -30.87
N GLY A 426 -42.49 1.23 -30.29
CA GLY A 426 -42.72 0.02 -31.07
C GLY A 426 -41.54 -0.87 -31.46
N ARG A 427 -40.29 -0.65 -30.98
CA ARG A 427 -39.21 -1.60 -31.29
C ARG A 427 -39.24 -2.91 -30.48
N PHE A 428 -39.81 -2.93 -29.26
CA PHE A 428 -39.71 -4.09 -28.34
C PHE A 428 -40.98 -4.40 -27.49
N GLY A 429 -42.16 -3.92 -27.88
CA GLY A 429 -43.42 -4.16 -27.15
C GLY A 429 -43.60 -3.32 -25.88
N SER A 430 -44.54 -3.71 -24.99
CA SER A 430 -44.78 -3.04 -23.71
C SER A 430 -43.58 -3.13 -22.77
N TRP A 431 -43.35 -2.07 -21.98
CA TRP A 431 -42.24 -1.97 -21.02
C TRP A 431 -40.86 -2.18 -21.67
N SER A 432 -40.65 -1.62 -22.87
CA SER A 432 -39.43 -1.83 -23.65
C SER A 432 -38.18 -1.27 -22.96
N GLY A 433 -38.28 -0.11 -22.31
CA GLY A 433 -37.17 0.49 -21.57
C GLY A 433 -36.80 -0.38 -20.38
N LEU A 434 -37.79 -0.86 -19.64
CA LEU A 434 -37.59 -1.74 -18.49
C LEU A 434 -36.96 -3.08 -18.91
N ARG A 435 -37.42 -3.67 -20.02
CA ARG A 435 -36.85 -4.92 -20.57
C ARG A 435 -35.37 -4.75 -20.92
N ILE A 436 -35.01 -3.67 -21.60
CA ILE A 436 -33.62 -3.34 -21.96
C ILE A 436 -32.79 -3.05 -20.71
N GLY A 437 -33.34 -2.33 -19.74
CA GLY A 437 -32.68 -2.02 -18.47
C GLY A 437 -32.31 -3.27 -17.69
N VAL A 438 -33.25 -4.22 -17.56
CA VAL A 438 -33.00 -5.52 -16.91
C VAL A 438 -31.94 -6.34 -17.67
N GLU A 439 -31.90 -6.25 -19.00
CA GLU A 439 -30.93 -6.97 -19.82
C GLU A 439 -29.49 -6.47 -19.63
N GLN A 440 -29.29 -5.22 -19.23
CA GLN A 440 -27.95 -4.72 -18.87
C GLN A 440 -27.35 -5.49 -17.69
N PHE A 441 -28.19 -6.03 -16.79
CA PHE A 441 -27.75 -6.80 -15.62
C PHE A 441 -27.43 -8.27 -15.90
N ASN A 442 -27.62 -8.77 -17.13
CA ASN A 442 -27.35 -10.18 -17.45
C ASN A 442 -25.90 -10.61 -17.20
N LYS A 443 -24.96 -9.66 -17.15
CA LYS A 443 -23.54 -9.90 -16.85
C LYS A 443 -23.22 -9.88 -15.36
N CYS A 444 -24.15 -9.43 -14.51
CA CYS A 444 -24.00 -9.31 -13.06
C CYS A 444 -25.25 -9.79 -12.31
N PRO A 445 -25.73 -11.03 -12.54
CA PRO A 445 -26.99 -11.53 -11.99
C PRO A 445 -26.97 -11.75 -10.47
N ASP A 446 -25.78 -11.95 -9.89
CA ASP A 446 -25.57 -12.23 -8.46
C ASP A 446 -25.24 -10.95 -7.65
N GLU A 447 -25.02 -9.82 -8.33
CA GLU A 447 -24.81 -8.52 -7.68
C GLU A 447 -26.15 -7.88 -7.29
N THR A 448 -26.12 -6.75 -6.57
CA THR A 448 -27.36 -6.05 -6.22
C THR A 448 -27.75 -5.08 -7.32
N ASN A 449 -28.88 -5.33 -7.98
CA ASN A 449 -29.34 -4.55 -9.12
C ASN A 449 -30.59 -3.75 -8.74
N ILE A 450 -30.58 -2.43 -8.93
CA ILE A 450 -31.68 -1.53 -8.62
C ILE A 450 -32.18 -0.89 -9.91
N LEU A 451 -33.50 -0.96 -10.13
CA LEU A 451 -34.21 -0.34 -11.24
C LEU A 451 -35.05 0.82 -10.72
N VAL A 452 -34.75 2.01 -11.22
CA VAL A 452 -35.54 3.21 -10.96
C VAL A 452 -36.37 3.48 -12.20
N VAL A 453 -37.65 3.09 -12.16
CA VAL A 453 -38.58 3.17 -13.28
C VAL A 453 -39.42 4.43 -13.14
N ILE A 454 -39.19 5.38 -14.04
CA ILE A 454 -39.82 6.70 -14.04
C ILE A 454 -40.75 6.78 -15.26
N GLY A 455 -42.03 7.10 -15.05
CA GLY A 455 -42.99 7.20 -16.13
C GLY A 455 -44.30 7.85 -15.71
N ASP A 456 -45.29 7.88 -16.60
CA ASP A 456 -46.61 8.46 -16.35
C ASP A 456 -47.76 7.46 -16.55
N LYS A 457 -47.70 6.61 -17.58
CA LYS A 457 -48.79 5.70 -17.97
C LYS A 457 -48.30 4.26 -18.15
N GLY A 458 -49.10 3.31 -17.68
CA GLY A 458 -48.96 1.88 -17.97
C GLY A 458 -49.57 1.49 -19.31
N PHE A 459 -49.67 0.17 -19.54
CA PHE A 459 -50.24 -0.42 -20.75
C PHE A 459 -51.66 -0.95 -20.47
N ASN A 460 -52.31 -1.56 -21.48
CA ASN A 460 -53.74 -1.92 -21.44
C ASN A 460 -54.11 -3.06 -20.46
N SER A 461 -53.18 -3.55 -19.64
CA SER A 461 -53.41 -4.61 -18.65
C SER A 461 -52.88 -4.18 -17.29
N GLU A 462 -53.51 -4.64 -16.22
CA GLU A 462 -53.04 -4.43 -14.84
C GLU A 462 -51.94 -5.45 -14.45
N TRP A 463 -51.79 -6.53 -15.22
CA TRP A 463 -50.87 -7.63 -14.91
C TRP A 463 -49.49 -7.44 -15.55
N ALA A 464 -48.46 -7.86 -14.83
CA ALA A 464 -47.09 -7.87 -15.32
C ALA A 464 -46.83 -9.05 -16.28
N ASP A 465 -45.97 -8.82 -17.28
CA ASP A 465 -45.46 -9.89 -18.15
C ASP A 465 -44.60 -10.87 -17.34
N SER A 466 -45.04 -12.14 -17.25
CA SER A 466 -44.34 -13.20 -16.53
C SER A 466 -42.88 -13.39 -16.99
N THR A 467 -42.59 -13.14 -18.27
CA THR A 467 -41.23 -13.24 -18.81
C THR A 467 -40.32 -12.14 -18.27
N LEU A 468 -40.87 -10.93 -18.07
CA LEU A 468 -40.17 -9.81 -17.47
C LEU A 468 -39.93 -10.04 -15.98
N VAL A 469 -40.94 -10.51 -15.24
CA VAL A 469 -40.80 -10.90 -13.82
C VAL A 469 -39.70 -11.96 -13.64
N ASN A 470 -39.65 -12.96 -14.52
CA ASN A 470 -38.59 -13.98 -14.49
C ASN A 470 -37.20 -13.38 -14.71
N LYS A 471 -37.06 -12.39 -15.60
CA LYS A 471 -35.79 -11.67 -15.80
C LYS A 471 -35.40 -10.83 -14.57
N LEU A 472 -36.36 -10.14 -13.95
CA LEU A 472 -36.15 -9.38 -12.70
C LEU A 472 -35.61 -10.29 -11.59
N VAL A 473 -36.24 -11.45 -11.38
CA VAL A 473 -35.79 -12.44 -10.39
C VAL A 473 -34.44 -13.05 -10.76
N LYS A 474 -34.20 -13.34 -12.05
CA LYS A 474 -32.93 -13.89 -12.52
C LYS A 474 -31.76 -12.98 -12.15
N ASN A 475 -31.92 -11.68 -12.37
CA ASN A 475 -30.90 -10.67 -12.16
C ASN A 475 -31.01 -9.97 -10.79
N ASN A 476 -31.67 -10.57 -9.79
CA ASN A 476 -31.76 -10.03 -8.43
C ASN A 476 -32.20 -8.54 -8.37
N CYS A 477 -33.14 -8.13 -9.22
CA CYS A 477 -33.54 -6.73 -9.32
C CYS A 477 -34.42 -6.29 -8.14
N ARG A 478 -34.14 -5.11 -7.58
CA ARG A 478 -35.01 -4.32 -6.70
C ARG A 478 -35.61 -3.19 -7.53
N MET A 479 -36.87 -2.83 -7.28
CA MET A 479 -37.57 -1.86 -8.12
C MET A 479 -38.06 -0.66 -7.31
N ILE A 480 -37.93 0.52 -7.91
CA ILE A 480 -38.62 1.76 -7.53
C ILE A 480 -39.50 2.14 -8.71
N GLY A 481 -40.82 2.13 -8.52
CA GLY A 481 -41.77 2.77 -9.43
C GLY A 481 -41.99 4.21 -9.02
N PHE A 482 -41.75 5.15 -9.92
CA PHE A 482 -41.97 6.57 -9.67
C PHE A 482 -42.85 7.17 -10.77
N GLN A 483 -44.12 7.43 -10.45
CA GLN A 483 -45.06 8.03 -11.38
C GLN A 483 -44.95 9.57 -11.33
N LEU A 484 -44.73 10.20 -12.48
CA LEU A 484 -44.56 11.66 -12.57
C LEU A 484 -45.88 12.44 -12.50
N TYR A 485 -46.96 11.88 -13.04
CA TYR A 485 -48.26 12.52 -13.14
C TYR A 485 -49.37 11.47 -13.10
N GLY A 486 -50.42 11.74 -12.30
CA GLY A 486 -51.63 10.92 -12.24
C GLY A 486 -52.74 11.63 -13.00
N GLY A 487 -53.37 10.96 -13.97
CA GLY A 487 -54.50 11.50 -14.72
C GLY A 487 -55.76 10.65 -14.57
N GLU A 488 -56.86 11.11 -15.15
CA GLU A 488 -58.14 10.37 -15.11
C GLU A 488 -58.17 9.03 -15.87
N PRO A 489 -57.56 8.90 -17.07
CA PRO A 489 -57.62 7.64 -17.82
C PRO A 489 -57.03 6.44 -17.05
N ASP A 490 -57.62 5.26 -17.21
CA ASP A 490 -57.20 4.03 -16.50
C ASP A 490 -55.73 3.66 -16.72
N ASN A 491 -55.15 4.07 -17.85
CA ASN A 491 -53.73 3.82 -18.12
C ASN A 491 -52.78 4.48 -17.12
N PHE A 492 -53.19 5.54 -16.41
CA PHE A 492 -52.41 6.10 -15.31
C PHE A 492 -52.41 5.16 -14.09
N ASN A 493 -53.56 4.59 -13.73
CA ASN A 493 -53.66 3.59 -12.66
C ASN A 493 -52.88 2.32 -13.02
N ASN A 494 -52.91 1.92 -14.30
CA ASN A 494 -52.19 0.74 -14.76
C ASN A 494 -50.68 0.84 -14.55
N PHE A 495 -50.08 2.05 -14.54
CA PHE A 495 -48.66 2.19 -14.20
C PHE A 495 -48.39 1.68 -12.78
N VAL A 496 -49.20 2.16 -11.83
CA VAL A 496 -49.08 1.85 -10.40
C VAL A 496 -49.36 0.36 -10.16
N LEU A 497 -50.45 -0.15 -10.73
CA LEU A 497 -50.86 -1.55 -10.59
C LEU A 497 -49.85 -2.52 -11.21
N GLN A 498 -49.30 -2.22 -12.39
CA GLN A 498 -48.32 -3.08 -13.05
C GLN A 498 -46.98 -3.12 -12.30
N ILE A 499 -46.48 -1.97 -11.81
CA ILE A 499 -45.24 -1.95 -11.02
C ILE A 499 -45.46 -2.65 -9.67
N GLY A 500 -46.58 -2.40 -8.99
CA GLY A 500 -46.94 -3.12 -7.77
C GLY A 500 -46.98 -4.63 -8.01
N ASN A 501 -47.67 -5.07 -9.07
CA ASN A 501 -47.73 -6.49 -9.44
C ASN A 501 -46.36 -7.10 -9.77
N MET A 502 -45.45 -6.34 -10.41
CA MET A 502 -44.07 -6.78 -10.64
C MET A 502 -43.29 -6.96 -9.33
N ILE A 503 -43.45 -6.03 -8.37
CA ILE A 503 -42.83 -6.13 -7.04
C ILE A 503 -43.40 -7.36 -6.31
N ASP A 504 -44.73 -7.52 -6.27
CA ASP A 504 -45.42 -8.62 -5.58
C ASP A 504 -45.05 -10.00 -6.15
N CYS A 505 -44.90 -10.10 -7.47
CA CYS A 505 -44.53 -11.36 -8.12
C CYS A 505 -43.03 -11.69 -7.98
N SER A 506 -42.17 -10.67 -7.92
CA SER A 506 -40.71 -10.85 -7.86
C SER A 506 -40.20 -11.04 -6.44
N ALA A 507 -40.77 -10.33 -5.45
CA ALA A 507 -40.28 -10.31 -4.08
C ALA A 507 -40.23 -11.70 -3.41
N PRO A 508 -41.28 -12.54 -3.44
CA PRO A 508 -41.22 -13.88 -2.85
C PRO A 508 -40.17 -14.78 -3.50
N ARG A 509 -39.91 -14.62 -4.80
CA ARG A 509 -38.95 -15.45 -5.55
C ARG A 509 -37.51 -15.00 -5.28
N ILE A 510 -37.30 -13.70 -5.14
CA ILE A 510 -36.03 -13.11 -4.68
C ILE A 510 -35.74 -13.54 -3.24
N SER A 511 -36.73 -13.47 -2.35
CA SER A 511 -36.59 -13.89 -0.95
C SER A 511 -36.20 -15.37 -0.82
N ARG A 512 -36.75 -16.24 -1.69
CA ARG A 512 -36.31 -17.66 -1.78
C ARG A 512 -34.85 -17.81 -2.20
N LYS A 513 -34.38 -17.04 -3.20
CA LYS A 513 -32.95 -17.05 -3.57
C LYS A 513 -32.07 -16.52 -2.43
N LYS A 514 -32.50 -15.46 -1.76
CA LYS A 514 -31.78 -14.87 -0.63
C LYS A 514 -31.61 -15.84 0.54
N ARG A 515 -32.59 -16.73 0.79
CA ARG A 515 -32.45 -17.80 1.79
C ARG A 515 -31.26 -18.72 1.54
N GLU A 516 -30.75 -18.82 0.31
CA GLU A 516 -29.52 -19.58 0.04
C GLU A 516 -28.26 -18.93 0.63
N LEU A 517 -28.35 -17.66 1.07
CA LEU A 517 -27.26 -16.90 1.69
C LEU A 517 -27.47 -16.63 3.18
N ILE A 518 -28.70 -16.81 3.70
CA ILE A 518 -29.02 -16.57 5.11
C ILE A 518 -28.60 -17.77 5.95
N VAL A 519 -27.87 -17.52 7.03
CA VAL A 519 -27.41 -18.55 7.98
C VAL A 519 -28.13 -18.51 9.34
N TYR A 520 -28.76 -17.38 9.67
CA TYR A 520 -29.49 -17.18 10.93
C TYR A 520 -31.01 -17.14 10.69
N PRO A 521 -31.81 -18.02 11.32
CA PRO A 521 -33.26 -18.06 11.13
C PRO A 521 -33.98 -16.75 11.45
N GLU A 522 -33.44 -15.93 12.35
CA GLU A 522 -34.03 -14.66 12.80
C GLU A 522 -34.11 -13.61 11.68
N GLN A 523 -33.43 -13.83 10.55
CA GLN A 523 -33.45 -12.96 9.37
C GLN A 523 -34.57 -13.33 8.38
N ILE A 524 -35.27 -14.44 8.58
CA ILE A 524 -36.36 -14.87 7.71
C ILE A 524 -37.62 -14.08 8.02
N ARG A 525 -38.36 -13.68 6.98
CA ARG A 525 -39.75 -13.23 7.06
C ARG A 525 -40.61 -14.16 6.22
N ASN A 526 -41.81 -14.46 6.72
CA ASN A 526 -42.74 -15.36 6.04
C ASN A 526 -43.47 -14.67 4.88
N GLU A 527 -43.63 -13.35 4.97
CA GLU A 527 -44.39 -12.53 4.04
C GLU A 527 -43.52 -11.39 3.49
N ASN A 528 -44.06 -10.64 2.51
CA ASN A 528 -43.47 -9.39 2.06
C ASN A 528 -44.58 -8.34 2.07
N GLU A 529 -44.81 -7.74 3.24
CA GLU A 529 -45.84 -6.72 3.45
C GLU A 529 -45.36 -5.32 3.06
N TYR A 530 -46.29 -4.47 2.65
CA TYR A 530 -46.04 -3.05 2.42
C TYR A 530 -46.23 -2.23 3.71
N ALA A 531 -45.42 -1.18 3.84
CA ALA A 531 -45.62 -0.07 4.74
C ALA A 531 -45.86 1.22 3.94
N GLU A 532 -46.78 2.04 4.41
CA GLU A 532 -46.95 3.41 3.92
C GLU A 532 -45.98 4.33 4.66
N VAL A 533 -45.06 4.96 3.93
CA VAL A 533 -44.02 5.84 4.51
C VAL A 533 -44.50 7.29 4.50
N ASN A 534 -45.26 7.66 3.48
CA ASN A 534 -45.90 8.95 3.32
C ASN A 534 -47.13 8.78 2.41
N HIS A 535 -47.97 9.81 2.30
CA HIS A 535 -49.15 9.79 1.44
C HIS A 535 -48.77 9.37 0.00
N ASN A 536 -49.43 8.32 -0.52
CA ASN A 536 -49.15 7.69 -1.82
C ASN A 536 -47.69 7.22 -2.06
N THR A 537 -46.96 6.92 -0.98
CA THR A 537 -45.61 6.38 -1.00
C THR A 537 -45.57 5.08 -0.22
N TYR A 538 -45.51 3.97 -0.95
CA TYR A 538 -45.51 2.61 -0.38
C TYR A 538 -44.17 1.94 -0.62
N CYS A 539 -43.67 1.21 0.37
CA CYS A 539 -42.50 0.35 0.21
C CYS A 539 -42.70 -0.98 0.92
N LEU A 540 -41.98 -2.02 0.50
CA LEU A 540 -41.91 -3.25 1.26
C LEU A 540 -41.27 -2.95 2.62
N ASP A 541 -41.91 -3.37 3.72
CA ASP A 541 -41.49 -3.12 5.11
C ASP A 541 -40.23 -3.94 5.48
N PHE A 542 -39.12 -3.60 4.85
CA PHE A 542 -37.81 -4.21 5.07
C PHE A 542 -37.07 -3.44 6.18
N PRO A 543 -36.48 -4.13 7.18
CA PRO A 543 -36.36 -5.58 7.35
C PRO A 543 -37.42 -6.21 8.27
N ASN A 544 -38.47 -5.48 8.66
CA ASN A 544 -39.37 -5.92 9.75
C ASN A 544 -40.36 -6.99 9.30
N ARG A 545 -41.05 -6.78 8.17
CA ARG A 545 -42.06 -7.69 7.63
C ARG A 545 -41.80 -8.13 6.19
N SER A 546 -40.71 -7.66 5.57
CA SER A 546 -40.28 -8.04 4.24
C SER A 546 -38.81 -8.47 4.21
N MET A 547 -38.48 -9.39 3.29
CA MET A 547 -37.11 -9.90 3.10
C MET A 547 -36.33 -9.18 1.99
N THR A 548 -37.00 -8.36 1.19
CA THR A 548 -36.45 -7.65 0.05
C THR A 548 -37.09 -6.26 -0.06
N GLN A 549 -36.44 -5.37 -0.78
CA GLN A 549 -36.85 -3.98 -0.95
C GLN A 549 -37.63 -3.81 -2.25
N GLY A 550 -38.59 -2.90 -2.24
CA GLY A 550 -39.41 -2.52 -3.39
C GLY A 550 -40.20 -1.26 -3.02
N TRP A 551 -40.28 -0.30 -3.93
CA TRP A 551 -40.90 1.00 -3.68
C TRP A 551 -41.84 1.38 -4.81
N LEU A 552 -42.95 2.03 -4.44
CA LEU A 552 -43.97 2.52 -5.34
C LEU A 552 -44.42 3.90 -4.89
N VAL A 553 -44.17 4.91 -5.71
CA VAL A 553 -44.45 6.31 -5.42
C VAL A 553 -45.28 6.90 -6.55
N PHE A 554 -46.42 7.50 -6.21
CA PHE A 554 -47.34 8.05 -7.19
C PHE A 554 -48.09 9.29 -6.66
N PRO A 555 -48.53 10.22 -7.53
CA PRO A 555 -49.29 11.39 -7.12
C PRO A 555 -50.78 11.08 -7.00
N GLN A 556 -51.56 12.04 -6.49
CA GLN A 556 -53.03 11.96 -6.59
C GLN A 556 -53.50 12.18 -8.04
N LYS A 557 -54.79 11.91 -8.28
CA LYS A 557 -55.40 12.17 -9.58
C LYS A 557 -55.33 13.66 -9.95
N ASN A 558 -54.94 13.92 -11.18
CA ASN A 558 -54.70 15.22 -11.79
C ASN A 558 -53.56 16.03 -11.16
N GLU A 559 -52.73 15.40 -10.33
CA GLU A 559 -51.57 16.03 -9.70
C GLU A 559 -50.25 15.51 -10.26
N SER A 560 -49.20 16.31 -10.06
CA SER A 560 -47.83 15.94 -10.42
C SER A 560 -47.02 15.68 -9.17
N LEU A 561 -46.15 14.68 -9.23
CA LEU A 561 -45.31 14.34 -8.10
C LEU A 561 -44.09 15.25 -8.05
N GLU A 562 -43.71 15.69 -6.85
CA GLU A 562 -42.49 16.45 -6.62
C GLU A 562 -41.25 15.56 -6.75
N LEU A 563 -40.22 16.04 -7.43
CA LEU A 563 -39.02 15.25 -7.71
C LEU A 563 -38.13 15.02 -6.47
N GLU A 564 -38.35 15.77 -5.39
CA GLU A 564 -37.76 15.46 -4.08
C GLU A 564 -38.19 14.09 -3.56
N GLY A 565 -39.40 13.63 -3.94
CA GLY A 565 -39.84 12.27 -3.66
C GLY A 565 -38.97 11.22 -4.35
N LEU A 566 -38.47 11.49 -5.55
CA LEU A 566 -37.59 10.57 -6.29
C LEU A 566 -36.25 10.44 -5.59
N THR A 567 -35.64 11.57 -5.20
CA THR A 567 -34.36 11.56 -4.49
C THR A 567 -34.49 10.85 -3.15
N THR A 568 -35.56 11.11 -2.41
CA THR A 568 -35.85 10.47 -1.12
C THR A 568 -36.06 8.96 -1.24
N ALA A 569 -36.80 8.50 -2.26
CA ALA A 569 -37.04 7.08 -2.50
C ALA A 569 -35.75 6.34 -2.89
N VAL A 570 -34.92 6.93 -3.75
CA VAL A 570 -33.63 6.35 -4.15
C VAL A 570 -32.68 6.28 -2.96
N ASP A 571 -32.56 7.35 -2.17
CA ASP A 571 -31.71 7.38 -0.98
C ASP A 571 -32.15 6.32 0.05
N SER A 572 -33.44 6.28 0.37
CA SER A 572 -34.01 5.31 1.32
C SER A 572 -33.79 3.86 0.85
N MET A 573 -33.99 3.58 -0.43
CA MET A 573 -33.71 2.27 -1.03
C MET A 573 -32.22 1.90 -0.90
N LEU A 574 -31.32 2.84 -1.18
CA LEU A 574 -29.88 2.61 -1.08
C LEU A 574 -29.45 2.32 0.36
N ILE A 575 -29.98 3.06 1.34
CA ILE A 575 -29.73 2.78 2.76
C ILE A 575 -30.17 1.36 3.13
N GLN A 576 -31.38 0.95 2.73
CA GLN A 576 -31.90 -0.39 2.98
C GLN A 576 -31.06 -1.48 2.29
N VAL A 577 -30.65 -1.27 1.04
CA VAL A 577 -29.83 -2.23 0.28
C VAL A 577 -28.43 -2.37 0.89
N LYS A 578 -27.77 -1.25 1.25
CA LYS A 578 -26.46 -1.28 1.91
C LYS A 578 -26.53 -2.01 3.25
N PHE A 579 -27.58 -1.74 4.03
CA PHE A 579 -27.84 -2.46 5.28
C PHE A 579 -28.01 -3.95 5.05
N ASP A 580 -28.81 -4.35 4.05
CA ASP A 580 -29.05 -5.75 3.73
C ASP A 580 -27.78 -6.51 3.34
N ASN A 581 -26.99 -5.94 2.42
CA ASN A 581 -25.75 -6.54 1.95
C ASN A 581 -24.71 -6.66 3.08
N THR A 582 -24.63 -5.63 3.93
CA THR A 582 -23.75 -5.62 5.11
C THR A 582 -24.21 -6.67 6.12
N LEU A 583 -25.51 -6.79 6.37
CA LEU A 583 -26.07 -7.79 7.28
C LEU A 583 -25.76 -9.20 6.82
N LEU A 584 -25.97 -9.52 5.53
CA LEU A 584 -25.65 -10.83 4.97
C LEU A 584 -24.16 -11.16 5.07
N SER A 585 -23.30 -10.21 4.69
CA SER A 585 -21.84 -10.38 4.75
C SER A 585 -21.36 -10.64 6.19
N ASN A 586 -21.80 -9.80 7.13
CA ASN A 586 -21.43 -9.92 8.54
C ASN A 586 -21.97 -11.20 9.18
N SER A 587 -23.17 -11.62 8.79
CA SER A 587 -23.79 -12.86 9.29
C SER A 587 -23.03 -14.09 8.83
N LEU A 588 -22.64 -14.12 7.56
CA LEU A 588 -21.81 -15.19 7.02
C LEU A 588 -20.43 -15.21 7.68
N ALA A 589 -19.76 -14.06 7.79
CA ALA A 589 -18.48 -13.95 8.47
C ALA A 589 -18.56 -14.49 9.91
N ARG A 590 -19.55 -14.02 10.68
CA ARG A 590 -19.81 -14.48 12.04
C ARG A 590 -20.06 -15.99 12.12
N ALA A 591 -20.85 -16.55 11.21
CA ALA A 591 -21.12 -18.00 11.22
C ALA A 591 -19.87 -18.83 10.94
N PHE A 592 -18.97 -18.37 10.06
CA PHE A 592 -17.69 -19.02 9.83
C PHE A 592 -16.74 -18.92 11.03
N ASP A 593 -16.76 -17.79 11.75
CA ASP A 593 -15.94 -17.58 12.94
C ASP A 593 -16.44 -18.39 14.15
N GLU A 594 -17.76 -18.48 14.35
CA GLU A 594 -18.36 -19.22 15.47
C GLU A 594 -18.40 -20.74 15.24
N VAL A 595 -18.86 -21.18 14.05
CA VAL A 595 -19.15 -22.60 13.78
C VAL A 595 -18.14 -23.21 12.81
N GLY A 596 -17.72 -22.45 11.79
CA GLY A 596 -16.82 -22.93 10.73
C GLY A 596 -15.45 -23.40 11.22
N THR A 597 -14.99 -22.91 12.37
CA THR A 597 -13.69 -23.23 13.00
C THR A 597 -13.51 -24.71 13.33
N HIS A 598 -14.58 -25.46 13.59
CA HIS A 598 -14.52 -26.89 13.90
C HIS A 598 -14.06 -27.74 12.72
N ARG A 599 -14.21 -27.22 11.49
CA ARG A 599 -13.83 -27.91 10.25
C ARG A 599 -12.45 -27.51 9.74
N TYR A 600 -11.80 -26.56 10.41
CA TYR A 600 -10.46 -26.14 10.04
C TYR A 600 -9.46 -27.27 10.29
N ARG A 601 -8.52 -27.43 9.35
CA ARG A 601 -7.47 -28.45 9.42
C ARG A 601 -6.11 -27.79 9.36
N THR A 602 -5.08 -28.47 9.84
CA THR A 602 -3.70 -28.05 9.54
C THR A 602 -3.46 -28.17 8.03
N ASP A 603 -2.77 -27.19 7.45
CA ASP A 603 -2.40 -27.21 6.04
C ASP A 603 -1.64 -28.49 5.65
N SER A 604 -2.13 -29.16 4.61
CA SER A 604 -1.57 -30.44 4.17
C SER A 604 -0.11 -30.32 3.72
N THR A 605 0.25 -29.22 3.05
CA THR A 605 1.63 -28.95 2.64
C THR A 605 2.54 -28.76 3.84
N MET A 606 2.07 -28.08 4.90
CA MET A 606 2.81 -27.98 6.16
C MET A 606 3.02 -29.35 6.81
N THR A 607 1.98 -30.17 6.90
CA THR A 607 2.08 -31.50 7.50
C THR A 607 3.05 -32.40 6.74
N ALA A 608 3.03 -32.33 5.40
CA ALA A 608 3.94 -33.07 4.53
C ALA A 608 5.38 -32.55 4.61
N TYR A 609 5.58 -31.23 4.71
CA TYR A 609 6.91 -30.64 4.82
C TYR A 609 7.61 -31.01 6.13
N TYR A 610 6.91 -30.92 7.26
CA TYR A 610 7.48 -31.19 8.59
C TYR A 610 7.36 -32.65 9.04
N HIS A 611 6.70 -33.52 8.27
CA HIS A 611 6.40 -34.92 8.65
C HIS A 611 5.65 -35.02 9.99
N ILE A 612 4.76 -34.05 10.25
CA ILE A 612 3.95 -34.02 11.48
C ILE A 612 2.57 -34.65 11.24
N ARG A 613 2.06 -35.36 12.25
CA ARG A 613 0.67 -35.85 12.21
C ARG A 613 -0.28 -34.66 12.18
N GLN A 614 -1.38 -34.78 11.44
CA GLN A 614 -2.46 -33.79 11.49
C GLN A 614 -2.88 -33.59 12.94
N SER A 615 -2.75 -32.37 13.43
CA SER A 615 -3.14 -31.97 14.78
C SER A 615 -4.37 -31.07 14.69
N GLY A 616 -5.13 -30.98 15.77
CA GLY A 616 -6.23 -30.01 15.84
C GLY A 616 -5.66 -28.59 15.80
N VAL A 617 -6.29 -27.70 15.03
CA VAL A 617 -5.89 -26.27 14.95
C VAL A 617 -6.37 -25.43 16.15
N GLN A 618 -7.23 -26.00 17.00
CA GLN A 618 -7.86 -25.33 18.14
C GLN A 618 -6.87 -24.66 19.11
N PRO A 619 -5.72 -25.27 19.47
CA PRO A 619 -4.73 -24.60 20.32
C PRO A 619 -4.22 -23.28 19.71
N MET A 620 -4.00 -23.25 18.38
CA MET A 620 -3.59 -22.04 17.67
C MET A 620 -4.72 -21.01 17.60
N LEU A 621 -5.93 -21.43 17.23
CA LEU A 621 -7.10 -20.53 17.19
C LEU A 621 -7.41 -19.90 18.54
N SER A 622 -7.17 -20.63 19.64
CA SER A 622 -7.42 -20.12 21.00
C SER A 622 -6.48 -18.97 21.42
N VAL A 623 -5.29 -18.89 20.81
CA VAL A 623 -4.32 -17.83 21.09
C VAL A 623 -4.24 -16.77 20.00
N LEU A 624 -4.68 -17.12 18.78
CA LEU A 624 -4.75 -16.28 17.58
C LEU A 624 -6.17 -16.31 16.97
N PRO A 625 -7.19 -15.77 17.65
CA PRO A 625 -8.57 -15.83 17.16
C PRO A 625 -8.79 -15.00 15.90
N ASP A 626 -8.19 -13.81 15.83
CA ASP A 626 -8.44 -12.81 14.77
C ASP A 626 -7.32 -12.77 13.71
N THR A 627 -6.30 -13.62 13.85
CA THR A 627 -5.13 -13.64 12.97
C THR A 627 -4.94 -15.03 12.40
N GLU A 628 -5.01 -15.15 11.07
CA GLU A 628 -4.69 -16.40 10.40
C GLU A 628 -3.17 -16.56 10.34
N PRO A 629 -2.57 -17.55 11.02
CA PRO A 629 -1.11 -17.69 11.08
C PRO A 629 -0.57 -18.29 9.78
N ALA A 630 0.60 -17.82 9.37
CA ALA A 630 1.34 -18.35 8.23
C ALA A 630 2.73 -18.85 8.63
N TRP A 631 3.29 -19.66 7.75
CA TRP A 631 4.64 -20.18 7.84
C TRP A 631 5.38 -20.01 6.52
N SER A 632 6.72 -20.01 6.57
CA SER A 632 7.56 -19.80 5.40
C SER A 632 7.98 -21.13 4.75
N LEU A 633 7.47 -21.45 3.56
CA LEU A 633 7.90 -22.63 2.80
C LEU A 633 9.08 -22.28 1.87
N PRO A 634 10.26 -22.92 2.01
CA PRO A 634 11.39 -22.66 1.12
C PRO A 634 11.20 -23.29 -0.26
N ALA A 635 11.35 -22.48 -1.32
CA ALA A 635 11.45 -22.97 -2.68
C ALA A 635 12.86 -23.53 -2.97
N GLN A 636 12.96 -24.47 -3.90
CA GLN A 636 14.25 -24.82 -4.48
C GLN A 636 14.84 -23.61 -5.24
N PRO A 637 16.18 -23.53 -5.42
CA PRO A 637 16.79 -22.45 -6.19
C PRO A 637 16.19 -22.37 -7.60
N ILE A 638 15.68 -21.20 -7.95
CA ILE A 638 15.11 -20.93 -9.28
C ILE A 638 16.27 -20.54 -10.20
N VAL A 639 16.30 -21.15 -11.39
CA VAL A 639 17.31 -20.87 -12.43
C VAL A 639 16.57 -20.56 -13.72
N LEU A 640 16.80 -19.38 -14.27
CA LEU A 640 16.10 -18.88 -15.46
C LEU A 640 17.11 -18.30 -16.46
N PRO A 641 16.83 -18.39 -17.78
CA PRO A 641 17.59 -17.65 -18.79
C PRO A 641 17.46 -16.14 -18.62
N ASP A 642 18.52 -15.37 -18.90
CA ASP A 642 18.53 -13.91 -18.74
C ASP A 642 17.47 -13.18 -19.57
N SER A 643 17.05 -13.76 -20.70
CA SER A 643 15.97 -13.23 -21.53
C SER A 643 14.65 -13.07 -20.80
N LEU A 644 14.44 -13.78 -19.69
CA LEU A 644 13.24 -13.67 -18.86
C LEU A 644 13.37 -12.63 -17.73
N SER A 645 14.54 -12.05 -17.49
CA SER A 645 14.74 -11.07 -16.40
C SER A 645 13.75 -9.91 -16.50
N SER A 646 13.59 -9.36 -17.71
CA SER A 646 12.66 -8.25 -17.99
C SER A 646 11.19 -8.62 -17.83
N THR A 647 10.82 -9.90 -17.84
CA THR A 647 9.43 -10.36 -17.66
C THR A 647 9.03 -10.57 -16.20
N LEU A 648 10.01 -10.56 -15.27
CA LEU A 648 9.74 -10.81 -13.86
C LEU A 648 9.35 -9.54 -13.10
N ASP A 649 8.31 -9.64 -12.29
CA ASP A 649 7.80 -8.52 -11.50
C ASP A 649 8.51 -8.43 -10.15
N TYR A 650 9.56 -7.60 -10.10
CA TYR A 650 10.30 -7.31 -8.89
C TYR A 650 9.74 -6.11 -8.12
N TYR A 651 9.79 -6.21 -6.79
CA TYR A 651 9.35 -5.17 -5.87
C TYR A 651 10.41 -4.90 -4.81
N LEU A 652 10.49 -3.64 -4.34
CA LEU A 652 11.33 -3.24 -3.22
C LEU A 652 10.48 -2.96 -1.98
N LEU A 653 10.77 -3.63 -0.86
CA LEU A 653 10.20 -3.33 0.46
C LEU A 653 11.03 -2.26 1.16
N VAL A 654 10.54 -1.02 1.14
CA VAL A 654 11.23 0.14 1.73
C VAL A 654 10.48 0.73 2.90
N ASN A 655 11.23 1.18 3.91
CA ASN A 655 10.67 2.07 4.92
C ASN A 655 10.66 3.53 4.43
N GLU A 656 10.03 4.42 5.20
CA GLU A 656 9.91 5.84 4.89
C GLU A 656 11.27 6.54 4.59
N GLU A 657 12.32 6.24 5.33
CA GLU A 657 13.64 6.85 5.12
C GLU A 657 14.30 6.38 3.82
N GLU A 658 14.19 5.08 3.53
CA GLU A 658 14.69 4.47 2.30
C GLU A 658 13.91 4.99 1.08
N PHE A 659 12.60 5.15 1.19
CA PHE A 659 11.76 5.71 0.13
C PHE A 659 12.11 7.18 -0.17
N LYS A 660 12.26 8.01 0.87
CA LYS A 660 12.75 9.39 0.74
C LYS A 660 14.12 9.45 0.08
N ARG A 661 15.02 8.53 0.42
CA ARG A 661 16.35 8.42 -0.21
C ARG A 661 16.24 8.09 -1.69
N LEU A 662 15.39 7.13 -2.05
CA LEU A 662 15.15 6.73 -3.44
C LEU A 662 14.62 7.90 -4.27
N ARG A 663 13.57 8.59 -3.79
CA ARG A 663 13.01 9.78 -4.46
C ARG A 663 14.04 10.89 -4.64
N LYS A 664 14.81 11.19 -3.59
CA LYS A 664 15.88 12.20 -3.65
C LYS A 664 16.97 11.84 -4.66
N TYR A 665 17.26 10.56 -4.84
CA TYR A 665 18.22 10.12 -5.84
C TYR A 665 17.70 10.42 -7.24
N VAL A 666 16.47 10.01 -7.58
CA VAL A 666 15.85 10.24 -8.90
C VAL A 666 15.57 11.72 -9.18
N GLU A 667 15.33 12.52 -8.14
CA GLU A 667 15.08 13.96 -8.28
C GLU A 667 16.29 14.76 -8.79
N ALA A 668 17.51 14.36 -8.43
CA ALA A 668 18.72 15.08 -8.83
C ALA A 668 18.94 15.12 -10.37
N PRO A 669 18.82 14.00 -11.11
CA PRO A 669 18.88 14.02 -12.57
C PRO A 669 17.63 14.65 -13.20
N SER A 670 16.44 14.50 -12.60
CA SER A 670 15.20 15.07 -13.18
C SER A 670 15.16 16.60 -13.21
N LYS A 671 15.92 17.26 -12.32
CA LYS A 671 16.09 18.73 -12.29
C LYS A 671 17.09 19.26 -13.32
N LEU A 672 17.75 18.39 -14.07
CA LEU A 672 18.63 18.81 -15.14
C LEU A 672 17.80 19.25 -16.35
N ILE A 673 18.29 20.26 -17.06
CA ILE A 673 17.68 20.76 -18.29
C ILE A 673 18.79 20.77 -19.34
N VAL A 674 18.50 20.18 -20.50
CA VAL A 674 19.32 20.36 -21.71
C VAL A 674 18.75 21.57 -22.42
N ASP A 675 19.58 22.59 -22.63
CA ASP A 675 19.15 23.85 -23.24
C ASP A 675 19.44 23.81 -24.75
N TYR A 676 18.67 24.59 -25.50
CA TYR A 676 18.82 24.72 -26.95
C TYR A 676 19.44 26.07 -27.30
N LYS A 677 19.94 26.20 -28.53
CA LYS A 677 20.29 27.50 -29.09
C LYS A 677 19.01 28.14 -29.63
N TYR A 678 18.90 29.45 -29.47
CA TYR A 678 17.73 30.21 -29.93
C TYR A 678 18.12 31.24 -30.98
N GLU A 679 17.22 31.48 -31.94
CA GLU A 679 17.31 32.57 -32.90
C GLU A 679 16.39 33.72 -32.48
N ALA A 680 16.93 34.94 -32.50
CA ALA A 680 16.15 36.14 -32.24
C ALA A 680 15.41 36.55 -33.53
N VAL A 681 14.08 36.51 -33.51
CA VAL A 681 13.27 37.09 -34.60
C VAL A 681 13.24 38.60 -34.39
N LYS A 682 14.04 39.36 -35.15
CA LYS A 682 13.86 40.82 -35.23
C LYS A 682 12.51 41.09 -35.92
N LYS A 683 11.54 41.69 -35.22
CA LYS A 683 10.37 42.28 -35.88
C LYS A 683 10.87 43.28 -36.94
N LYS A 684 10.32 43.22 -38.16
CA LYS A 684 10.48 44.30 -39.14
C LYS A 684 9.91 45.57 -38.51
N LYS A 685 10.71 46.64 -38.41
CA LYS A 685 10.19 47.98 -38.09
C LYS A 685 9.06 48.30 -39.06
N GLN A 686 7.82 48.42 -38.57
CA GLN A 686 6.78 49.07 -39.36
C GLN A 686 7.23 50.52 -39.58
N ALA A 687 7.30 50.93 -40.84
CA ALA A 687 7.58 52.32 -41.18
C ALA A 687 6.46 53.18 -40.59
N LYS A 688 6.83 54.19 -39.80
CA LYS A 688 5.90 55.26 -39.42
C LYS A 688 5.42 55.91 -40.73
N VAL A 689 4.12 55.84 -40.98
CA VAL A 689 3.47 56.64 -42.02
C VAL A 689 3.04 57.92 -41.32
N ASP A 690 3.63 59.05 -41.68
CA ASP A 690 3.24 60.36 -41.18
C ASP A 690 1.87 60.71 -41.76
N ILE A 691 0.85 60.72 -40.90
CA ILE A 691 -0.48 61.24 -41.21
C ILE A 691 -0.67 62.48 -40.33
N CYS A 692 -0.18 63.60 -40.85
CA CYS A 692 -0.30 65.00 -40.37
C CYS A 692 0.82 65.56 -39.46
N ASP A 693 1.26 66.78 -39.82
CA ASP A 693 2.12 67.68 -39.05
C ASP A 693 1.30 68.37 -37.95
N CYS A 694 1.19 67.74 -36.78
CA CYS A 694 0.72 68.40 -35.56
C CYS A 694 1.64 68.05 -34.38
N PRO A 695 2.03 69.02 -33.52
CA PRO A 695 2.99 68.77 -32.46
C PRO A 695 2.33 68.09 -31.25
N ASP A 696 2.97 67.00 -30.81
CA ASP A 696 2.98 66.37 -29.48
C ASP A 696 1.66 66.20 -28.71
N ASP A 697 1.17 64.96 -28.66
CA ASP A 697 1.00 64.19 -27.42
C ASP A 697 0.19 62.92 -27.68
N TYR A 698 0.80 61.73 -27.65
CA TYR A 698 0.14 60.51 -27.15
C TYR A 698 1.18 59.47 -26.68
N LEU A 699 1.13 59.20 -25.38
CA LEU A 699 1.68 58.02 -24.71
C LEU A 699 1.08 56.74 -25.30
N GLN A 700 1.92 55.77 -25.66
CA GLN A 700 1.49 54.37 -25.83
C GLN A 700 2.46 53.41 -25.13
N THR A 701 1.85 52.54 -24.32
CA THR A 701 2.41 51.40 -23.60
C THR A 701 2.64 50.23 -24.53
N ASP A 702 3.90 49.83 -24.74
CA ASP A 702 4.25 48.60 -25.44
C ASP A 702 5.01 47.64 -24.52
N ALA A 703 4.28 46.72 -23.89
CA ALA A 703 4.83 45.46 -23.43
C ALA A 703 5.00 44.53 -24.65
N GLU A 704 6.13 44.64 -25.34
CA GLU A 704 6.49 43.75 -26.45
C GLU A 704 7.06 42.42 -25.93
N GLU A 705 6.26 41.35 -25.96
CA GLU A 705 6.78 39.98 -25.89
C GLU A 705 7.55 39.64 -27.17
N SER A 706 8.87 39.46 -27.03
CA SER A 706 9.73 38.94 -28.09
C SER A 706 9.52 37.43 -28.25
N THR A 707 9.09 36.98 -29.44
CA THR A 707 8.93 35.55 -29.74
C THR A 707 10.29 34.95 -30.14
N VAL A 708 10.91 34.25 -29.20
CA VAL A 708 12.19 33.53 -29.37
C VAL A 708 11.91 32.14 -29.98
N ARG A 709 12.56 31.77 -31.09
CA ARG A 709 12.42 30.43 -31.73
C ARG A 709 13.68 29.59 -31.53
N VAL A 710 13.53 28.28 -31.30
CA VAL A 710 14.66 27.34 -31.17
C VAL A 710 15.34 27.18 -32.55
N LYS A 711 16.67 27.29 -32.58
CA LYS A 711 17.47 27.08 -33.78
C LYS A 711 17.46 25.61 -34.16
N THR A 712 17.20 25.31 -35.42
CA THR A 712 17.17 23.95 -35.96
C THR A 712 18.29 23.75 -36.97
N ASP A 713 18.79 22.52 -37.09
CA ASP A 713 19.81 22.15 -38.07
C ASP A 713 19.19 21.82 -39.45
N SER A 714 20.03 21.41 -40.41
CA SER A 714 19.61 21.06 -41.77
C SER A 714 18.63 19.87 -41.86
N LEU A 715 18.41 19.14 -40.76
CA LEU A 715 17.46 18.03 -40.66
C LEU A 715 16.25 18.39 -39.78
N ASN A 716 16.03 19.68 -39.50
CA ASN A 716 15.01 20.20 -38.58
C ASN A 716 15.14 19.71 -37.12
N ALA A 717 16.32 19.20 -36.69
CA ALA A 717 16.55 18.84 -35.30
C ALA A 717 17.02 20.07 -34.49
N PRO A 718 16.61 20.22 -33.22
CA PRO A 718 17.00 21.37 -32.42
C PRO A 718 18.52 21.39 -32.17
N GLU A 719 19.16 22.54 -32.38
CA GLU A 719 20.57 22.73 -32.07
C GLU A 719 20.76 22.87 -30.55
N TYR A 720 21.40 21.90 -29.92
CA TYR A 720 21.67 21.91 -28.48
C TYR A 720 22.74 22.94 -28.08
N ALA A 721 22.54 23.59 -26.94
CA ALA A 721 23.57 24.34 -26.22
C ALA A 721 24.60 23.39 -25.56
N SER A 722 25.60 23.94 -24.87
CA SER A 722 26.69 23.11 -24.31
C SER A 722 26.21 22.16 -23.20
N THR A 723 26.14 20.86 -23.50
CA THR A 723 25.72 19.81 -22.55
C THR A 723 26.80 19.38 -21.54
N ARG A 724 28.00 19.97 -21.61
CA ARG A 724 29.17 19.57 -20.79
C ARG A 724 28.90 19.65 -19.28
N ARG A 725 28.15 20.66 -18.82
CA ARG A 725 27.81 20.85 -17.40
C ARG A 725 26.86 19.76 -16.91
N VAL A 726 25.83 19.47 -17.69
CA VAL A 726 24.80 18.45 -17.43
C VAL A 726 25.45 17.07 -17.29
N ARG A 727 26.22 16.65 -18.31
CA ARG A 727 26.99 15.38 -18.31
C ARG A 727 27.88 15.21 -17.09
N ARG A 728 28.60 16.28 -16.68
CA ARG A 728 29.45 16.27 -15.49
C ARG A 728 28.65 16.16 -14.19
N LYS A 729 27.45 16.71 -14.11
CA LYS A 729 26.57 16.58 -12.94
C LYS A 729 26.04 15.14 -12.86
N LEU A 730 25.60 14.56 -13.97
CA LEU A 730 25.09 13.19 -14.01
C LEU A 730 26.15 12.16 -13.56
N VAL A 731 27.37 12.22 -14.08
CA VAL A 731 28.46 11.33 -13.61
C VAL A 731 28.79 11.54 -12.12
N ARG A 732 28.69 12.77 -11.61
CA ARG A 732 28.89 13.04 -10.18
C ARG A 732 27.77 12.44 -9.33
N HIS A 733 26.54 12.46 -9.84
CA HIS A 733 25.39 11.87 -9.20
C HIS A 733 25.54 10.34 -9.06
N PHE A 734 25.85 9.61 -10.14
CA PHE A 734 26.16 8.18 -10.04
C PHE A 734 27.32 7.87 -9.07
N LEU A 735 28.33 8.73 -9.04
CA LEU A 735 29.47 8.56 -8.13
C LEU A 735 29.15 8.86 -6.65
N SER A 736 28.08 9.60 -6.33
CA SER A 736 27.77 9.98 -4.96
C SER A 736 27.33 8.80 -4.11
N GLU A 737 26.63 7.83 -4.72
CA GLU A 737 26.09 6.66 -4.00
C GLU A 737 26.96 5.39 -4.10
N ARG A 738 27.98 5.38 -4.98
CA ARG A 738 28.89 4.25 -5.27
C ARG A 738 29.27 3.33 -4.08
N ASN A 739 29.63 3.93 -2.94
CA ASN A 739 30.14 3.21 -1.75
C ASN A 739 29.39 3.63 -0.48
N ARG A 740 28.22 4.24 -0.59
CA ARG A 740 27.48 4.72 0.57
C ARG A 740 27.01 3.52 1.40
N ASP A 741 27.38 3.51 2.68
CA ASP A 741 27.01 2.51 3.70
C ASP A 741 27.45 1.06 3.45
N ARG A 742 28.09 0.79 2.31
CA ARG A 742 28.62 -0.53 1.92
C ARG A 742 29.97 -0.83 2.54
N TYR A 743 30.12 -2.08 2.97
CA TYR A 743 31.41 -2.60 3.38
C TYR A 743 32.30 -2.89 2.16
N CYS A 744 31.77 -3.63 1.18
CA CYS A 744 32.46 -3.97 -0.06
C CYS A 744 32.54 -2.77 -1.03
N LYS A 745 33.69 -2.10 -1.04
CA LYS A 745 33.91 -0.88 -1.83
C LYS A 745 34.38 -1.15 -3.25
N VAL A 746 33.90 -0.33 -4.18
CA VAL A 746 34.36 -0.31 -5.56
C VAL A 746 35.26 0.90 -5.80
N GLY A 747 36.42 0.64 -6.41
CA GLY A 747 37.36 1.67 -6.84
C GLY A 747 36.73 2.62 -7.84
N ARG A 748 37.15 3.89 -7.86
CA ARG A 748 36.54 4.90 -8.75
C ARG A 748 36.68 4.53 -10.22
N LYS A 749 37.85 4.03 -10.63
CA LYS A 749 38.13 3.61 -12.00
C LYS A 749 37.25 2.43 -12.43
N THR A 750 37.09 1.44 -11.55
CA THR A 750 36.23 0.27 -11.77
C THR A 750 34.77 0.68 -11.93
N PHE A 751 34.25 1.49 -11.01
CA PHE A 751 32.87 1.98 -11.07
C PHE A 751 32.59 2.80 -12.34
N LEU A 752 33.55 3.61 -12.80
CA LEU A 752 33.40 4.37 -14.05
C LEU A 752 33.34 3.47 -15.30
N ARG A 753 33.86 2.24 -15.23
CA ARG A 753 33.79 1.26 -16.33
C ARG A 753 32.58 0.34 -16.24
N MET A 754 31.82 0.40 -15.15
CA MET A 754 30.61 -0.39 -14.93
C MET A 754 29.50 0.06 -15.90
N PRO A 755 28.69 -0.86 -16.43
CA PRO A 755 27.42 -0.54 -17.08
C PRO A 755 26.54 0.34 -16.17
N LEU A 756 25.68 1.16 -16.78
CA LEU A 756 24.73 1.96 -16.00
C LEU A 756 23.74 1.06 -15.26
N SER A 757 23.34 -0.08 -15.82
CA SER A 757 22.44 -1.05 -15.21
C SER A 757 23.02 -1.61 -13.91
N GLU A 758 24.25 -2.12 -13.95
CA GLU A 758 24.95 -2.61 -12.76
C GLU A 758 25.17 -1.50 -11.72
N ALA A 759 25.44 -0.26 -12.16
CA ALA A 759 25.57 0.88 -11.25
C ALA A 759 24.24 1.25 -10.56
N LEU A 760 23.12 1.18 -11.28
CA LEU A 760 21.76 1.41 -10.78
C LEU A 760 21.30 0.28 -9.86
N GLN A 761 21.45 -0.98 -10.26
CA GLN A 761 21.19 -2.15 -9.42
C GLN A 761 22.00 -2.09 -8.13
N ARG A 762 23.26 -1.64 -8.21
CA ARG A 762 24.07 -1.43 -7.02
C ARG A 762 23.50 -0.30 -6.14
N PHE A 763 22.72 0.65 -6.62
CA PHE A 763 22.06 1.63 -5.75
C PHE A 763 20.70 1.13 -5.24
N THR A 764 19.85 0.62 -6.12
CA THR A 764 18.45 0.25 -5.85
C THR A 764 18.30 -1.14 -5.24
N SER A 765 19.30 -2.02 -5.38
CA SER A 765 19.22 -3.47 -5.16
C SER A 765 18.23 -4.23 -6.06
N CYS A 766 17.66 -3.57 -7.06
CA CYS A 766 16.75 -4.16 -8.05
C CYS A 766 17.48 -4.36 -9.39
N PRO A 767 17.31 -5.50 -10.09
CA PRO A 767 17.78 -5.67 -11.46
C PRO A 767 17.27 -4.55 -12.38
N THR A 768 18.11 -4.10 -13.31
CA THR A 768 17.81 -3.01 -14.25
C THR A 768 18.03 -3.52 -15.68
N ASP A 769 16.95 -3.85 -16.37
CA ASP A 769 16.97 -4.50 -17.70
C ASP A 769 16.69 -3.51 -18.85
N TYR A 770 17.07 -2.24 -18.69
CA TYR A 770 16.89 -1.24 -19.74
C TYR A 770 18.05 -1.32 -20.75
N PRO A 771 17.80 -1.59 -22.05
CA PRO A 771 18.87 -1.86 -23.02
C PRO A 771 19.93 -0.75 -23.11
N PHE A 772 19.51 0.51 -22.99
CA PHE A 772 20.44 1.65 -22.98
C PHE A 772 21.42 1.58 -21.80
N PHE A 773 20.99 1.10 -20.63
CA PHE A 773 21.82 1.03 -19.43
C PHE A 773 22.79 -0.15 -19.41
N GLU A 774 22.51 -1.20 -20.16
CA GLU A 774 23.41 -2.34 -20.33
C GLU A 774 24.58 -2.01 -21.25
N VAL A 775 24.31 -1.27 -22.32
CA VAL A 775 25.32 -0.92 -23.34
C VAL A 775 26.28 0.17 -22.83
N TYR A 776 25.75 1.23 -22.23
CA TYR A 776 26.54 2.39 -21.85
C TYR A 776 27.13 2.28 -20.44
N ARG A 777 28.37 2.75 -20.28
CA ARG A 777 29.07 2.75 -18.98
C ARG A 777 29.01 4.14 -18.35
N VAL A 778 29.18 4.22 -17.03
CA VAL A 778 29.14 5.50 -16.29
C VAL A 778 30.11 6.55 -16.86
N LYS A 779 31.31 6.15 -17.32
CA LYS A 779 32.28 7.08 -17.95
C LYS A 779 31.80 7.66 -19.28
N ASP A 780 30.93 6.95 -20.00
CA ASP A 780 30.54 7.31 -21.36
C ASP A 780 29.49 8.43 -21.38
N LEU A 781 28.75 8.62 -20.28
CA LEU A 781 27.92 9.82 -20.03
C LEU A 781 28.67 11.15 -20.24
N ARG A 782 30.00 11.17 -20.04
CA ARG A 782 30.85 12.35 -20.27
C ARG A 782 31.17 12.62 -21.73
N LYS A 783 31.03 11.63 -22.62
CA LYS A 783 31.51 11.69 -24.01
C LYS A 783 30.33 11.92 -24.95
N LYS A 784 30.25 13.11 -25.55
CA LYS A 784 29.25 13.45 -26.57
C LYS A 784 29.27 12.51 -27.78
N LYS A 785 30.43 11.90 -28.10
CA LYS A 785 30.55 10.92 -29.19
C LYS A 785 29.92 9.56 -28.89
N MET A 786 29.74 9.21 -27.61
CA MET A 786 29.15 7.93 -27.22
C MET A 786 27.66 8.08 -26.95
N ILE A 787 27.27 9.15 -26.27
CA ILE A 787 25.87 9.49 -26.00
C ILE A 787 25.69 10.88 -26.56
N THR A 788 24.91 11.00 -27.63
CA THR A 788 24.59 12.25 -28.32
C THR A 788 23.85 13.23 -27.39
N ASP A 789 23.64 14.47 -27.82
CA ASP A 789 22.90 15.44 -26.99
C ASP A 789 21.40 15.10 -26.95
N ALA A 790 20.84 14.53 -28.03
CA ALA A 790 19.48 14.02 -28.07
C ALA A 790 19.27 12.82 -27.13
N GLU A 791 20.17 11.82 -27.14
CA GLU A 791 20.10 10.69 -26.20
C GLU A 791 20.25 11.14 -24.74
N LEU A 792 21.07 12.16 -24.49
CA LEU A 792 21.18 12.74 -23.14
C LEU A 792 19.88 13.42 -22.71
N ASP A 793 19.19 14.11 -23.62
CA ASP A 793 17.91 14.76 -23.35
C ASP A 793 16.82 13.72 -23.06
N MET A 794 16.71 12.67 -23.89
CA MET A 794 15.82 11.53 -23.64
C MET A 794 16.09 10.86 -22.29
N LEU A 795 17.36 10.70 -21.90
CA LEU A 795 17.72 10.14 -20.60
C LEU A 795 17.24 11.04 -19.44
N ILE A 796 17.29 12.36 -19.60
CA ILE A 796 16.81 13.30 -18.57
C ILE A 796 15.28 13.27 -18.49
N GLU A 797 14.58 13.22 -19.63
CA GLU A 797 13.13 13.01 -19.66
C GLU A 797 12.73 11.68 -19.02
N TYR A 798 13.46 10.60 -19.28
CA TYR A 798 13.25 9.32 -18.58
C TYR A 798 13.31 9.46 -17.06
N PHE A 799 14.32 10.17 -16.52
CA PHE A 799 14.38 10.42 -15.08
C PHE A 799 13.25 11.33 -14.55
N LYS A 800 12.72 12.26 -15.37
CA LYS A 800 11.55 13.08 -15.01
C LYS A 800 10.28 12.23 -14.94
N GLU A 801 10.08 11.34 -15.90
CA GLU A 801 8.97 10.38 -15.91
C GLU A 801 9.05 9.46 -14.69
N LYS A 802 10.20 8.83 -14.43
CA LYS A 802 10.40 7.96 -13.26
C LYS A 802 10.21 8.71 -11.94
N LYS A 803 10.60 9.98 -11.85
CA LYS A 803 10.29 10.80 -10.68
C LYS A 803 8.77 10.95 -10.48
N LYS A 804 8.03 11.29 -11.54
CA LYS A 804 6.57 11.46 -11.48
C LYS A 804 5.90 10.17 -10.98
N LEU A 805 6.28 9.04 -11.55
CA LEU A 805 5.78 7.72 -11.15
C LEU A 805 6.10 7.37 -9.68
N LEU A 806 7.30 7.70 -9.20
CA LEU A 806 7.66 7.52 -7.79
C LEU A 806 6.90 8.47 -6.85
N ASP A 807 6.58 9.68 -7.30
CA ASP A 807 5.79 10.64 -6.51
C ASP A 807 4.33 10.16 -6.36
N GLU A 808 3.75 9.56 -7.39
CA GLU A 808 2.42 8.92 -7.34
C GLU A 808 2.39 7.71 -6.39
N ALA A 809 3.49 6.95 -6.30
CA ALA A 809 3.61 5.82 -5.39
C ALA A 809 3.58 6.20 -3.91
N ALA A 810 3.82 7.47 -3.56
CA ALA A 810 3.76 7.95 -2.18
C ALA A 810 2.37 7.78 -1.53
N GLY A 811 1.30 7.71 -2.32
CA GLY A 811 -0.06 7.47 -1.84
C GLY A 811 -0.38 6.00 -1.52
N LYS A 812 0.50 5.05 -1.87
CA LYS A 812 0.26 3.61 -1.75
C LYS A 812 1.16 2.97 -0.68
N SER A 813 1.02 3.44 0.56
CA SER A 813 1.77 2.92 1.72
C SER A 813 0.96 1.91 2.53
N PHE A 814 1.64 1.11 3.35
CA PHE A 814 1.00 0.32 4.41
C PHE A 814 1.71 0.54 5.74
N GLN A 815 0.99 0.31 6.84
CA GLN A 815 1.53 0.40 8.19
C GLN A 815 1.91 -0.98 8.70
N SER A 816 3.06 -1.07 9.38
CA SER A 816 3.48 -2.26 10.10
C SER A 816 4.17 -1.83 11.39
N ASN A 817 3.60 -2.23 12.53
CA ASN A 817 4.08 -1.88 13.88
C ASN A 817 4.36 -0.37 14.08
N GLY A 818 3.43 0.48 13.62
CA GLY A 818 3.55 1.94 13.71
C GLY A 818 4.60 2.59 12.79
N GLN A 819 5.19 1.82 11.86
CA GLN A 819 6.10 2.32 10.83
C GLN A 819 5.45 2.23 9.45
N THR A 820 5.72 3.24 8.61
CA THR A 820 5.25 3.29 7.22
C THR A 820 6.22 2.55 6.30
N TYR A 821 5.66 1.66 5.47
CA TYR A 821 6.38 0.91 4.45
C TYR A 821 5.72 1.07 3.07
N TYR A 822 6.51 0.83 2.03
CA TYR A 822 6.09 0.92 0.64
C TYR A 822 6.57 -0.30 -0.15
N TRP A 823 5.74 -0.74 -1.07
CA TRP A 823 6.11 -1.67 -2.14
C TRP A 823 6.37 -0.89 -3.42
N ILE A 824 7.63 -0.81 -3.85
CA ILE A 824 8.01 -0.09 -5.07
C ILE A 824 8.26 -1.10 -6.20
N SER A 825 7.37 -1.12 -7.19
CA SER A 825 7.58 -1.92 -8.41
C SER A 825 8.85 -1.48 -9.14
N ARG A 826 9.55 -2.44 -9.75
CA ARG A 826 10.68 -2.20 -10.65
C ARG A 826 10.34 -1.20 -11.75
N ASP A 827 9.10 -1.19 -12.25
CA ASP A 827 8.69 -0.28 -13.33
C ASP A 827 8.70 1.19 -12.92
N LEU A 828 8.67 1.47 -11.63
CA LEU A 828 8.78 2.82 -11.07
C LEU A 828 10.25 3.24 -10.88
N LEU A 829 11.18 2.30 -11.00
CA LEU A 829 12.61 2.55 -10.81
C LEU A 829 13.27 2.91 -12.15
N PRO A 830 14.33 3.74 -12.11
CA PRO A 830 15.16 4.01 -13.27
C PRO A 830 15.99 2.79 -13.68
#